data_AF-A0A415N9A9-F1
#
_entry.id   AF-A0A415N9A9-F1
#
_cell.length_a   1.000
_cell.length_b   1.000
_cell.length_c   1.000
_cell.angle_alpha   90.00
_cell.angle_beta   90.00
_cell.angle_gamma   90.00
#
_symmetry.space_group_name_H-M   'P 1'
#
loop_
_entity.id
_entity.type
_entity.pdbx_description
1 polymer ?
#
loop_
_entity_poly.entity_id
_entity_poly.type
_entity_poly.pdbx_seq_one_letter_code
_entity_poly.pdbx_strand_id
1 'polypeptide(L)'
;MKNKYLCLLFLLFSLLSMSAHAQIKVEGNVFDENDIPLIGVSVVTEGGKTGAITDVNGHFSIMVPNANAHLTFSYVGYITQKLPLKGKKLLKVIMKEDANLLDEVVVVGYGTQKKINVTGAIAQVDNKELKMAPSGSLSGMLAGRLPGLISKQSSGQPGADGANLYIRGNGAGDGSPLIVIDGVITDYFPSFSPDEVESITILKDATAAAVYGVRAAAGVILITTKRGAVQKPTVTYNGSLTLSQNTDFPKFLNGPDYAYWYNKAQLLDGVAEENLRFSPEEIDRITNPGENEHIYGNTDWFDLLFRNTAPTYTNNVSVSGGTEKIKFFASVGAYNQEGIIKRTSYDKYNFRSNMDAKITDNFDLSLDLSGYVSEQDEPGASAGVGSYASIFQQALLSYPYLKPYTADGMPIASINTAGNGNNNPIAARDLSGNNNVKKTYFQGNIAMKYQLPFVKGLSVKLNASYLKNYTMQKKYFLTYDVYGWNQTTRQGNVETGRIANKVSLNQWFTESEGYTIQPALEYSNKFGKHAVSGLFLYEFSRTDQSSMSAGRTDFPITDIMDLNYGLEVNKDLVKGGHSQAKRAGYVIRLNYSYDDKYLLEFTSRIDASTALPKKYRWGVFPGVSVGWRLSQEDFFKEAVPFMENLKIRASVGRLGSDRAISNTMTYFSTASLSADPTVLFGTSPQKYLGLSSPVNPLLKWQLTDTYNIGIESSMWNGLLGVELDVFYMKTTRSLESQSANFPPSLGSYYPTYINYGSHDNRGFELVLSHNNQIRDFTYRVRGNLSWARNKVLKMTEDANVPDYKRATGGPMGRYWGFVADGLFQSEEEIAHSAVFGPTLPGDIKLKDINGDGKITWDQDMVPIGRSNTPEMMFGLNLGAEWKGFDFNMLLQGAALFDVNLCGLYSSGIRDDTFYTRPFYADGNTPYYLVEGAWRPDHTDAKYPRLGIDSRSNGGKFSSWWVVDGSYVRLKSIQLGYTIPKKWSKKAGFERIRAYVAGGNLFTLSNLEHMDPEMPSVNQGYYPQQRTYEFGLNVTF
;
A
#
# COMPACT_ATOMS: atom_id res chain seq x y z
N MET A 1 35.87 -56.63 44.30
CA MET A 1 34.95 -55.47 44.24
C MET A 1 35.15 -54.63 45.50
N LYS A 2 35.02 -53.30 45.40
CA LYS A 2 35.03 -52.26 46.47
C LYS A 2 36.30 -51.47 46.87
N ASN A 3 37.50 -51.71 46.34
CA ASN A 3 38.70 -50.91 46.72
C ASN A 3 39.52 -50.28 45.57
N LYS A 4 38.87 -49.88 44.46
CA LYS A 4 39.56 -49.11 43.38
C LYS A 4 38.98 -47.71 43.10
N TYR A 5 37.93 -47.30 43.80
CA TYR A 5 37.32 -45.96 43.64
C TYR A 5 37.79 -44.92 44.67
N LEU A 6 38.45 -45.33 45.75
CA LEU A 6 38.87 -44.41 46.82
C LEU A 6 40.21 -43.69 46.50
N CYS A 7 41.10 -44.32 45.73
CA CYS A 7 42.37 -43.69 45.32
C CYS A 7 42.23 -42.75 44.12
N LEU A 8 41.19 -42.90 43.28
CA LEU A 8 40.91 -41.93 42.20
C LEU A 8 40.23 -40.65 42.74
N LEU A 9 39.54 -40.74 43.89
CA LEU A 9 38.94 -39.58 44.55
C LEU A 9 40.00 -38.71 45.25
N PHE A 10 41.10 -39.30 45.73
CA PHE A 10 42.18 -38.56 46.41
C PHE A 10 43.13 -37.86 45.43
N LEU A 11 43.24 -38.35 44.18
CA LEU A 11 44.00 -37.67 43.11
C LEU A 11 43.20 -36.57 42.41
N LEU A 12 41.86 -36.59 42.48
CA LEU A 12 41.01 -35.49 42.00
C LEU A 12 40.86 -34.33 43.00
N PHE A 13 41.21 -34.54 44.28
CA PHE A 13 41.15 -33.51 45.31
C PHE A 13 42.46 -32.71 45.51
N SER A 14 43.57 -33.13 44.89
CA SER A 14 44.87 -32.46 45.00
C SER A 14 45.25 -31.56 43.81
N LEU A 15 44.39 -31.45 42.78
CA LEU A 15 44.56 -30.53 41.64
C LEU A 15 43.66 -29.28 41.68
N LEU A 16 42.89 -29.08 42.76
CA LEU A 16 42.22 -27.80 43.04
C LEU A 16 43.15 -26.88 43.83
N SER A 17 44.28 -26.51 43.23
CA SER A 17 45.06 -25.37 43.68
C SER A 17 44.24 -24.11 43.40
N MET A 18 43.72 -23.48 44.48
CA MET A 18 43.10 -22.17 44.44
C MET A 18 44.03 -21.18 43.70
N SER A 19 43.63 -20.79 42.49
CA SER A 19 43.97 -19.46 41.99
C SER A 19 42.93 -18.50 42.56
N ALA A 20 43.09 -18.12 43.83
CA ALA A 20 42.44 -16.93 44.34
C ALA A 20 43.09 -15.72 43.64
N HIS A 21 42.58 -15.36 42.47
CA HIS A 21 42.82 -14.01 41.95
C HIS A 21 42.14 -13.06 42.91
N ALA A 22 42.93 -12.24 43.60
CA ALA A 22 42.43 -11.14 44.41
C ALA A 22 41.59 -10.24 43.50
N GLN A 23 40.27 -10.37 43.57
CA GLN A 23 39.37 -9.48 42.86
C GLN A 23 39.55 -8.08 43.46
N ILE A 24 39.79 -7.10 42.60
CA ILE A 24 40.00 -5.72 43.04
C ILE A 24 38.64 -5.04 43.03
N LYS A 25 38.28 -4.41 44.16
CA LYS A 25 37.11 -3.53 44.21
C LYS A 25 37.45 -2.22 43.52
N VAL A 26 36.67 -1.88 42.51
CA VAL A 26 36.73 -0.59 41.79
C VAL A 26 35.42 0.14 42.02
N GLU A 27 35.52 1.39 42.42
CA GLU A 27 34.37 2.27 42.66
C GLU A 27 34.45 3.50 41.76
N GLY A 28 33.33 4.16 41.53
CA GLY A 28 33.34 5.39 40.74
C GLY A 28 31.98 6.01 40.56
N ASN A 29 31.96 7.16 39.90
CA ASN A 29 30.75 7.88 39.56
C ASN A 29 30.70 8.15 38.06
N VAL A 30 29.50 8.02 37.49
CA VAL A 30 29.22 8.30 36.09
C VAL A 30 28.33 9.53 35.98
N PHE A 31 28.74 10.48 35.13
CA PHE A 31 28.06 11.74 34.87
C PHE A 31 27.83 11.93 33.36
N ASP A 32 26.94 12.84 32.98
CA ASP A 32 26.85 13.37 31.63
C ASP A 32 27.83 14.55 31.41
N GLU A 33 27.84 15.13 30.20
CA GLU A 33 28.68 16.29 29.86
C GLU A 33 28.33 17.57 30.65
N ASN A 34 27.18 17.60 31.35
CA ASN A 34 26.74 18.70 32.20
C ASN A 34 26.99 18.43 33.70
N ASP A 35 27.82 17.43 34.03
CA ASP A 35 28.12 16.97 35.40
C ASP A 35 26.87 16.47 36.18
N ILE A 36 25.81 16.06 35.49
CA ILE A 36 24.62 15.44 36.12
C ILE A 36 24.89 13.95 36.33
N PRO A 37 24.67 13.40 37.54
CA PRO A 37 24.90 11.98 37.80
C PRO A 37 23.96 11.08 36.99
N LEU A 38 24.51 10.08 36.31
CA LEU A 38 23.76 9.14 35.47
C LEU A 38 23.38 7.88 36.25
N ILE A 39 22.10 7.74 36.56
CA ILE A 39 21.52 6.56 37.21
C ILE A 39 21.25 5.43 36.21
N GLY A 40 21.62 4.20 36.55
CA GLY A 40 21.29 3.02 35.75
C GLY A 40 22.27 2.67 34.62
N VAL A 41 23.46 3.28 34.61
CA VAL A 41 24.55 2.95 33.68
C VAL A 41 25.05 1.55 33.98
N SER A 42 25.09 0.69 32.96
CA SER A 42 25.65 -0.65 33.08
C SER A 42 27.18 -0.58 32.97
N VAL A 43 27.87 -1.10 33.99
CA VAL A 43 29.33 -1.18 34.07
C VAL A 43 29.72 -2.64 34.04
N VAL A 44 30.44 -3.10 33.02
CA VAL A 44 30.80 -4.52 32.88
C VAL A 44 32.28 -4.72 32.58
N THR A 45 32.86 -5.81 33.10
CA THR A 45 34.21 -6.23 32.76
C THR A 45 34.25 -6.88 31.37
N GLU A 46 35.40 -6.78 30.70
CA GLU A 46 35.65 -7.43 29.42
C GLU A 46 35.37 -8.95 29.49
N GLY A 47 34.49 -9.44 28.59
CA GLY A 47 33.98 -10.81 28.61
C GLY A 47 32.71 -11.05 29.46
N GLY A 48 32.14 -10.01 30.07
CA GLY A 48 30.80 -10.01 30.66
C GLY A 48 30.63 -10.79 31.98
N LYS A 49 31.74 -11.22 32.62
CA LYS A 49 31.70 -12.11 33.79
C LYS A 49 31.32 -11.42 35.10
N THR A 50 31.58 -10.13 35.22
CA THR A 50 31.17 -9.30 36.38
C THR A 50 30.58 -7.97 35.91
N GLY A 51 29.53 -7.50 36.58
CA GLY A 51 28.83 -6.27 36.22
C GLY A 51 28.24 -5.55 37.43
N ALA A 52 28.08 -4.24 37.31
CA ALA A 52 27.43 -3.36 38.27
C ALA A 52 26.54 -2.34 37.55
N ILE A 53 25.66 -1.68 38.29
CA ILE A 53 24.79 -0.62 37.78
C ILE A 53 24.96 0.60 38.68
N THR A 54 24.99 1.81 38.09
CA THR A 54 25.06 3.04 38.88
C THR A 54 23.77 3.34 39.64
N ASP A 55 23.91 3.88 40.85
CA ASP A 55 22.80 4.32 41.71
C ASP A 55 22.29 5.74 41.39
N VAL A 56 21.42 6.28 42.25
CA VAL A 56 20.81 7.62 42.09
C VAL A 56 21.81 8.77 42.08
N ASN A 57 23.01 8.56 42.63
CA ASN A 57 24.11 9.54 42.65
C ASN A 57 25.16 9.23 41.57
N GLY A 58 24.81 8.39 40.60
CA GLY A 58 25.70 7.91 39.54
C GLY A 58 26.81 6.99 40.05
N HIS A 59 26.76 6.52 41.29
CA HIS A 59 27.84 5.74 41.90
C HIS A 59 27.75 4.25 41.55
N PHE A 60 28.88 3.61 41.24
CA PHE A 60 28.99 2.16 41.05
C PHE A 60 30.14 1.57 41.86
N SER A 61 30.01 0.28 42.18
CA SER A 61 31.06 -0.56 42.77
C SER A 61 31.09 -1.91 42.07
N ILE A 62 32.23 -2.31 41.51
CA ILE A 62 32.40 -3.55 40.75
C ILE A 62 33.68 -4.29 41.16
N MET A 63 33.60 -5.62 41.20
CA MET A 63 34.76 -6.49 41.41
C MET A 63 35.37 -6.88 40.06
N VAL A 64 36.66 -6.59 39.87
CA VAL A 64 37.37 -6.82 38.61
C VAL A 64 38.49 -7.87 38.78
N PRO A 65 38.78 -8.68 37.74
CA PRO A 65 39.70 -9.81 37.86
C PRO A 65 41.18 -9.42 37.99
N ASN A 66 41.58 -8.22 37.53
CA ASN A 66 42.94 -7.68 37.70
C ASN A 66 42.96 -6.15 37.51
N ALA A 67 44.08 -5.52 37.88
CA ALA A 67 44.27 -4.06 37.88
C ALA A 67 44.29 -3.41 36.48
N ASN A 68 44.40 -4.21 35.41
CA ASN A 68 44.45 -3.75 34.02
C ASN A 68 43.20 -4.13 33.23
N ALA A 69 42.12 -4.57 33.88
CA ALA A 69 40.88 -4.89 33.20
C ALA A 69 40.27 -3.65 32.52
N HIS A 70 39.54 -3.87 31.43
CA HIS A 70 38.71 -2.84 30.81
C HIS A 70 37.30 -2.89 31.39
N LEU A 71 36.76 -1.71 31.67
CA LEU A 71 35.35 -1.53 32.02
C LEU A 71 34.63 -0.91 30.82
N THR A 72 33.49 -1.50 30.47
CA THR A 72 32.59 -0.97 29.44
C THR A 72 31.39 -0.34 30.15
N PHE A 73 31.13 0.93 29.83
CA PHE A 73 30.03 1.72 30.34
C PHE A 73 29.01 1.88 29.21
N SER A 74 27.80 1.37 29.41
CA SER A 74 26.72 1.46 28.44
C SER A 74 25.45 2.01 29.08
N TYR A 75 24.86 3.01 28.45
CA TYR A 75 23.62 3.63 28.89
C TYR A 75 22.81 4.04 27.67
N VAL A 76 21.49 3.84 27.72
CA VAL A 76 20.62 4.08 26.56
C VAL A 76 20.60 5.59 26.27
N GLY A 77 20.87 5.98 25.03
CA GLY A 77 21.01 7.39 24.64
C GLY A 77 22.42 7.97 24.80
N TYR A 78 23.42 7.16 25.17
CA TYR A 78 24.81 7.60 25.35
C TYR A 78 25.79 6.66 24.62
N ILE A 79 26.88 7.23 24.12
CA ILE A 79 27.94 6.48 23.43
C ILE A 79 28.56 5.49 24.42
N THR A 80 28.63 4.22 24.04
CA THR A 80 29.28 3.18 24.85
C THR A 80 30.77 3.47 24.98
N GLN A 81 31.27 3.62 26.20
CA GLN A 81 32.67 3.94 26.48
C GLN A 81 33.40 2.74 27.07
N LYS A 82 34.55 2.39 26.49
CA LYS A 82 35.46 1.37 27.03
C LYS A 82 36.68 2.04 27.65
N LEU A 83 36.85 1.91 28.97
CA LEU A 83 37.93 2.53 29.72
C LEU A 83 38.86 1.48 30.35
N PRO A 84 40.18 1.55 30.12
CA PRO A 84 41.13 0.71 30.84
C PRO A 84 41.31 1.21 32.29
N LEU A 85 41.34 0.31 33.27
CA LEU A 85 41.55 0.68 34.67
C LEU A 85 42.94 1.26 34.94
N LYS A 86 43.98 0.75 34.27
CA LYS A 86 45.40 1.16 34.46
C LYS A 86 45.80 1.28 35.95
N GLY A 87 45.33 0.38 36.80
CA GLY A 87 45.58 0.38 38.25
C GLY A 87 44.73 1.34 39.10
N LYS A 88 43.84 2.15 38.51
CA LYS A 88 42.95 3.05 39.26
C LYS A 88 41.81 2.27 39.93
N LYS A 89 41.59 2.55 41.22
CA LYS A 89 40.48 1.97 42.01
C LYS A 89 39.27 2.90 42.15
N LEU A 90 39.44 4.18 41.81
CA LEU A 90 38.38 5.18 41.78
C LEU A 90 38.27 5.80 40.37
N LEU A 91 37.08 5.85 39.80
CA LEU A 91 36.83 6.38 38.45
C LEU A 91 35.78 7.51 38.48
N LYS A 92 36.06 8.60 37.75
CA LYS A 92 35.03 9.54 37.28
C LYS A 92 34.87 9.32 35.78
N VAL A 93 33.66 9.01 35.33
CA VAL A 93 33.35 8.73 33.92
C VAL A 93 32.33 9.75 33.45
N ILE A 94 32.62 10.42 32.33
CA ILE A 94 31.69 11.35 31.67
C ILE A 94 31.21 10.68 30.40
N MET A 95 29.94 10.26 30.39
CA MET A 95 29.32 9.68 29.20
C MET A 95 28.80 10.80 28.30
N LYS A 96 29.06 10.64 27.00
CA LYS A 96 28.57 11.56 25.97
C LYS A 96 27.25 11.05 25.44
N GLU A 97 26.28 11.94 25.28
CA GLU A 97 25.02 11.59 24.61
C GLU A 97 25.32 11.08 23.20
N ASP A 98 24.58 10.04 22.80
CA ASP A 98 24.65 9.48 21.46
C ASP A 98 23.82 10.36 20.52
N ALA A 99 24.36 11.53 20.19
CA ALA A 99 23.77 12.49 19.27
C ALA A 99 23.91 12.09 17.78
N ASN A 100 24.42 10.89 17.48
CA ASN A 100 24.79 10.50 16.12
C ASN A 100 23.59 9.99 15.29
N LEU A 101 22.72 10.92 14.87
CA LEU A 101 21.88 10.77 13.67
C LEU A 101 22.73 10.57 12.39
N LEU A 102 24.04 10.85 12.44
CA LEU A 102 24.95 10.94 11.30
C LEU A 102 25.63 9.60 10.93
N ASP A 103 25.67 8.62 11.83
CA ASP A 103 26.22 7.28 11.59
C ASP A 103 25.15 6.25 11.17
N GLU A 104 23.90 6.71 10.97
CA GLU A 104 22.81 5.87 10.46
C GLU A 104 23.22 5.21 9.13
N VAL A 105 22.94 3.92 9.03
CA VAL A 105 23.20 3.13 7.82
C VAL A 105 21.89 2.96 7.07
N VAL A 106 21.89 3.35 5.81
CA VAL A 106 20.75 3.17 4.90
C VAL A 106 21.07 2.11 3.86
N VAL A 107 20.04 1.36 3.45
CA VAL A 107 20.20 0.32 2.43
C VAL A 107 20.08 0.95 1.05
N VAL A 108 21.09 0.77 0.21
CA VAL A 108 21.15 1.36 -1.14
C VAL A 108 21.49 0.28 -2.16
N GLY A 109 20.48 -0.23 -2.84
CA GLY A 109 20.67 -1.32 -3.79
C GLY A 109 21.09 -2.62 -3.09
N TYR A 110 22.12 -3.26 -3.63
CA TYR A 110 22.68 -4.51 -3.10
C TYR A 110 23.66 -4.32 -1.91
N GLY A 111 23.71 -3.15 -1.30
CA GLY A 111 24.62 -2.86 -0.19
C GLY A 111 24.08 -1.82 0.78
N THR A 112 24.89 -1.47 1.77
CA THR A 112 24.58 -0.46 2.78
C THR A 112 25.59 0.67 2.73
N GLN A 113 25.14 1.89 3.05
CA GLN A 113 26.00 3.07 3.12
C GLN A 113 25.67 3.90 4.35
N LYS A 114 26.66 4.62 4.88
CA LYS A 114 26.39 5.68 5.84
C LYS A 114 25.54 6.74 5.17
N LYS A 115 24.44 7.14 5.82
CA LYS A 115 23.49 8.15 5.33
C LYS A 115 24.19 9.42 4.86
N ILE A 116 25.23 9.85 5.58
CA ILE A 116 25.98 11.06 5.24
C ILE A 116 26.76 10.97 3.91
N ASN A 117 27.12 9.76 3.48
CA ASN A 117 27.83 9.50 2.22
C ASN A 117 26.89 9.26 1.03
N VAL A 118 25.58 9.17 1.27
CA VAL A 118 24.59 8.99 0.20
C VAL A 118 24.39 10.29 -0.56
N THR A 119 24.46 10.21 -1.88
CA THR A 119 24.28 11.33 -2.81
C THR A 119 22.92 11.31 -3.54
N GLY A 120 22.24 10.17 -3.60
CA GLY A 120 20.89 10.04 -4.19
C GLY A 120 19.76 10.37 -3.20
N ALA A 121 18.55 10.58 -3.72
CA ALA A 121 17.36 10.83 -2.90
C ALA A 121 16.75 9.52 -2.38
N ILE A 122 16.86 9.30 -1.08
CA ILE A 122 16.43 8.08 -0.38
C ILE A 122 15.61 8.47 0.84
N ALA A 123 14.50 7.78 1.07
CA ALA A 123 13.71 7.91 2.30
C ALA A 123 13.56 6.55 2.96
N GLN A 124 13.77 6.45 4.27
CA GLN A 124 13.70 5.18 5.01
C GLN A 124 12.76 5.34 6.21
N VAL A 125 12.01 4.28 6.50
CA VAL A 125 11.23 4.10 7.74
C VAL A 125 11.73 2.81 8.40
N ASP A 126 12.02 2.89 9.70
CA ASP A 126 12.54 1.78 10.49
C ASP A 126 11.42 0.94 11.15
N ASN A 127 11.82 -0.18 11.77
CA ASN A 127 10.90 -1.04 12.51
C ASN A 127 10.17 -0.32 13.65
N LYS A 128 10.84 0.62 14.34
CA LYS A 128 10.29 1.30 15.51
C LYS A 128 9.09 2.14 15.08
N GLU A 129 9.23 2.90 14.01
CA GLU A 129 8.15 3.69 13.43
C GLU A 129 7.03 2.79 12.90
N LEU A 130 7.33 1.71 12.17
CA LEU A 130 6.31 0.77 11.68
C LEU A 130 5.41 0.28 12.81
N LYS A 131 5.98 -0.11 13.96
CA LYS A 131 5.20 -0.60 15.12
C LYS A 131 4.38 0.46 15.87
N MET A 132 4.44 1.72 15.46
CA MET A 132 3.67 2.82 16.07
C MET A 132 2.30 3.07 15.43
N ALA A 133 1.88 2.22 14.47
CA ALA A 133 0.52 2.22 13.92
C ALA A 133 -0.18 0.91 14.28
N PRO A 134 -1.54 0.90 14.26
CA PRO A 134 -2.27 -0.34 14.40
C PRO A 134 -1.82 -1.40 13.39
N SER A 135 -1.90 -2.67 13.79
CA SER A 135 -1.63 -3.83 12.95
C SER A 135 -2.55 -3.83 11.73
N GLY A 136 -1.96 -3.95 10.54
CA GLY A 136 -2.67 -3.87 9.27
C GLY A 136 -1.74 -4.06 8.07
N SER A 137 -2.21 -3.73 6.88
CA SER A 137 -1.41 -3.86 5.65
C SER A 137 -0.17 -2.96 5.69
N LEU A 138 1.01 -3.55 5.45
CA LEU A 138 2.28 -2.84 5.48
C LEU A 138 2.32 -1.65 4.49
N SER A 139 1.64 -1.76 3.34
CA SER A 139 1.46 -0.66 2.38
C SER A 139 0.68 0.54 2.98
N GLY A 140 -0.35 0.28 3.79
CA GLY A 140 -1.15 1.32 4.43
C GLY A 140 -0.38 2.05 5.54
N MET A 141 0.56 1.35 6.19
CA MET A 141 1.39 1.91 7.27
C MET A 141 2.43 2.91 6.78
N LEU A 142 2.76 2.92 5.48
CA LEU A 142 3.70 3.87 4.88
C LEU A 142 3.08 5.25 4.61
N ALA A 143 1.75 5.33 4.56
CA ALA A 143 1.02 6.55 4.20
C ALA A 143 1.37 7.71 5.15
N GLY A 144 1.80 8.83 4.59
CA GLY A 144 2.12 10.05 5.35
C GLY A 144 3.44 10.01 6.15
N ARG A 145 4.19 8.91 6.13
CA ARG A 145 5.48 8.80 6.85
C ARG A 145 6.71 9.08 5.97
N LEU A 146 6.61 8.72 4.70
CA LEU A 146 7.69 8.86 3.72
C LEU A 146 7.39 10.01 2.75
N PRO A 147 8.31 10.99 2.60
CA PRO A 147 8.14 12.05 1.61
C PRO A 147 8.22 11.48 0.19
N GLY A 148 7.42 12.01 -0.72
CA GLY A 148 7.42 11.62 -2.13
C GLY A 148 6.66 10.32 -2.42
N LEU A 149 5.99 9.74 -1.42
CA LEU A 149 5.11 8.57 -1.57
C LEU A 149 3.64 8.99 -1.51
N ILE A 150 2.90 8.74 -2.58
CA ILE A 150 1.44 8.77 -2.58
C ILE A 150 0.95 7.37 -2.26
N SER A 151 0.09 7.27 -1.25
CA SER A 151 -0.57 6.04 -0.84
C SER A 151 -2.07 6.29 -0.84
N LYS A 152 -2.84 5.45 -1.54
CA LYS A 152 -4.30 5.54 -1.60
C LYS A 152 -4.91 4.17 -1.33
N GLN A 153 -5.68 4.07 -0.25
CA GLN A 153 -6.39 2.85 0.15
C GLN A 153 -7.87 2.94 -0.27
N SER A 154 -8.26 2.20 -1.31
CA SER A 154 -9.64 2.29 -1.88
C SER A 154 -10.60 1.20 -1.41
N SER A 155 -10.19 0.35 -0.47
CA SER A 155 -11.05 -0.67 0.13
C SER A 155 -10.64 -0.96 1.57
N GLY A 156 -11.62 -1.31 2.41
CA GLY A 156 -11.40 -1.90 3.73
C GLY A 156 -11.70 -3.41 3.81
N GLN A 157 -11.89 -4.09 2.67
CA GLN A 157 -12.22 -5.52 2.67
C GLN A 157 -11.04 -6.35 3.20
N PRO A 158 -11.26 -7.31 4.13
CA PRO A 158 -10.21 -8.19 4.62
C PRO A 158 -9.42 -8.87 3.50
N GLY A 159 -8.08 -8.81 3.58
CA GLY A 159 -7.16 -9.34 2.56
C GLY A 159 -7.09 -8.54 1.25
N ALA A 160 -7.92 -7.51 1.07
CA ALA A 160 -7.99 -6.64 -0.10
C ALA A 160 -7.93 -5.14 0.29
N ASP A 161 -7.35 -4.82 1.44
CA ASP A 161 -7.21 -3.49 2.04
C ASP A 161 -5.83 -2.85 1.79
N GLY A 162 -5.06 -3.39 0.85
CA GLY A 162 -3.76 -2.85 0.43
C GLY A 162 -3.89 -1.48 -0.23
N ALA A 163 -2.89 -0.62 -0.03
CA ALA A 163 -2.85 0.71 -0.64
C ALA A 163 -2.10 0.70 -1.97
N ASN A 164 -2.59 1.47 -2.94
CA ASN A 164 -1.86 1.75 -4.16
C ASN A 164 -0.74 2.75 -3.86
N LEU A 165 0.48 2.44 -4.29
CA LEU A 165 1.69 3.22 -3.99
C LEU A 165 2.28 3.85 -5.25
N TYR A 166 2.52 5.16 -5.22
CA TYR A 166 3.20 5.89 -6.29
C TYR A 166 4.35 6.72 -5.72
N ILE A 167 5.52 6.69 -6.35
CA ILE A 167 6.65 7.55 -5.99
C ILE A 167 6.68 8.73 -6.95
N ARG A 168 6.72 9.97 -6.44
CA ARG A 168 6.81 11.22 -7.23
C ARG A 168 5.67 11.44 -8.24
N GLY A 169 4.46 11.03 -7.88
CA GLY A 169 3.25 11.34 -8.64
C GLY A 169 2.85 10.27 -9.65
N ASN A 170 1.61 10.38 -10.14
CA ASN A 170 1.12 9.59 -11.26
C ASN A 170 1.93 9.90 -12.53
N GLY A 171 2.23 8.89 -13.35
CA GLY A 171 3.03 9.04 -14.57
C GLY A 171 4.55 9.11 -14.36
N ALA A 172 5.05 9.12 -13.12
CA ALA A 172 6.49 8.99 -12.87
C ALA A 172 6.98 7.62 -13.39
N GLY A 173 7.92 7.63 -14.34
CA GLY A 173 8.34 6.42 -15.03
C GLY A 173 7.19 5.74 -15.78
N ASP A 174 6.80 4.54 -15.33
CA ASP A 174 5.67 3.76 -15.81
C ASP A 174 4.50 3.63 -14.80
N GLY A 175 4.55 4.40 -13.70
CA GLY A 175 3.42 4.57 -12.77
C GLY A 175 3.29 3.52 -11.66
N SER A 176 4.16 2.51 -11.55
CA SER A 176 4.14 1.57 -10.40
C SER A 176 5.55 1.25 -9.93
N PRO A 177 5.89 1.48 -8.65
CA PRO A 177 7.23 1.26 -8.15
C PRO A 177 7.63 -0.22 -8.21
N LEU A 178 8.93 -0.46 -8.34
CA LEU A 178 9.48 -1.81 -8.24
C LEU A 178 9.55 -2.21 -6.76
N ILE A 179 9.13 -3.43 -6.42
CA ILE A 179 9.25 -3.95 -5.06
C ILE A 179 10.45 -4.89 -5.00
N VAL A 180 11.29 -4.72 -3.98
CA VAL A 180 12.47 -5.54 -3.74
C VAL A 180 12.48 -6.00 -2.29
N ILE A 181 12.66 -7.30 -2.06
CA ILE A 181 12.73 -7.91 -0.73
C ILE A 181 14.08 -8.58 -0.58
N ASP A 182 14.89 -8.13 0.37
CA ASP A 182 16.24 -8.68 0.63
C ASP A 182 17.10 -8.82 -0.64
N GLY A 183 16.95 -7.86 -1.58
CA GLY A 183 17.67 -7.83 -2.87
C GLY A 183 17.03 -8.61 -4.02
N VAL A 184 15.88 -9.25 -3.81
CA VAL A 184 15.13 -10.00 -4.82
C VAL A 184 13.93 -9.19 -5.30
N ILE A 185 13.78 -8.99 -6.61
CA ILE A 185 12.67 -8.26 -7.23
C ILE A 185 11.39 -9.09 -7.16
N THR A 186 10.28 -8.45 -6.78
CA THR A 186 8.94 -9.06 -6.75
C THR A 186 7.92 -8.19 -7.50
N ASP A 187 6.90 -8.83 -8.08
CA ASP A 187 5.80 -8.13 -8.77
C ASP A 187 4.61 -7.83 -7.83
N TYR A 188 4.75 -8.09 -6.53
CA TYR A 188 3.73 -7.84 -5.51
C TYR A 188 4.34 -7.14 -4.30
N PHE A 189 3.51 -6.38 -3.57
CA PHE A 189 3.88 -5.84 -2.27
C PHE A 189 3.67 -6.90 -1.18
N PRO A 190 4.68 -7.22 -0.35
CA PRO A 190 4.55 -8.31 0.61
C PRO A 190 3.58 -7.94 1.74
N SER A 191 2.77 -8.92 2.13
CA SER A 191 1.91 -8.86 3.31
C SER A 191 2.71 -9.21 4.59
N PHE A 192 3.93 -8.70 4.76
CA PHE A 192 4.74 -9.03 5.96
C PHE A 192 4.14 -8.43 7.22
N SER A 193 4.30 -9.14 8.34
CA SER A 193 4.10 -8.51 9.64
C SER A 193 5.16 -7.42 9.83
N PRO A 194 4.80 -6.25 10.42
CA PRO A 194 5.79 -5.27 10.86
C PRO A 194 6.88 -5.88 11.75
N ASP A 195 6.61 -6.99 12.44
CA ASP A 195 7.60 -7.67 13.27
C ASP A 195 8.78 -8.27 12.50
N GLU A 196 8.59 -8.62 11.23
CA GLU A 196 9.59 -9.26 10.35
C GLU A 196 10.45 -8.26 9.58
N VAL A 197 10.02 -6.99 9.52
CA VAL A 197 10.65 -5.94 8.72
C VAL A 197 11.66 -5.18 9.58
N GLU A 198 12.90 -5.06 9.12
CA GLU A 198 13.90 -4.19 9.76
C GLU A 198 13.71 -2.74 9.31
N SER A 199 13.56 -2.53 8.00
CA SER A 199 13.33 -1.22 7.41
C SER A 199 12.65 -1.30 6.04
N ILE A 200 12.00 -0.20 5.66
CA ILE A 200 11.47 0.04 4.32
C ILE A 200 12.14 1.29 3.77
N THR A 201 12.81 1.15 2.63
CA THR A 201 13.56 2.21 1.98
C THR A 201 12.97 2.49 0.61
N ILE A 202 12.73 3.75 0.30
CA ILE A 202 12.28 4.22 -1.01
C ILE A 202 13.46 4.88 -1.72
N LEU A 203 13.82 4.33 -2.88
CA LEU A 203 14.80 4.90 -3.80
C LEU A 203 14.03 5.74 -4.83
N LYS A 204 14.09 7.06 -4.67
CA LYS A 204 13.28 8.02 -5.44
C LYS A 204 13.98 8.52 -6.69
N ASP A 205 15.31 8.43 -6.71
CA ASP A 205 16.16 8.98 -7.75
C ASP A 205 16.78 7.89 -8.63
N ALA A 206 17.10 8.25 -9.87
CA ALA A 206 17.56 7.32 -10.90
C ALA A 206 18.90 6.67 -10.55
N THR A 207 19.83 7.38 -9.89
CA THR A 207 21.14 6.79 -9.52
C THR A 207 20.99 5.70 -8.45
N ALA A 208 20.13 5.92 -7.45
CA ALA A 208 19.86 4.93 -6.42
C ALA A 208 19.04 3.75 -6.98
N ALA A 209 18.07 4.03 -7.84
CA ALA A 209 17.14 3.04 -8.41
C ALA A 209 17.75 2.19 -9.55
N ALA A 210 18.71 2.73 -10.31
CA ALA A 210 19.30 2.09 -11.49
C ALA A 210 19.92 0.73 -11.22
N VAL A 211 20.37 0.48 -9.99
CA VAL A 211 20.92 -0.83 -9.59
C VAL A 211 19.91 -1.96 -9.76
N TYR A 212 18.60 -1.70 -9.68
CA TYR A 212 17.53 -2.72 -9.84
C TYR A 212 16.92 -2.78 -11.25
N GLY A 213 17.37 -1.94 -12.18
CA GLY A 213 17.09 -2.08 -13.61
C GLY A 213 15.83 -1.43 -14.16
N VAL A 214 15.50 -1.84 -15.38
CA VAL A 214 14.49 -1.24 -16.29
C VAL A 214 13.03 -1.25 -15.80
N ARG A 215 12.76 -1.58 -14.54
CA ARG A 215 11.42 -1.39 -13.94
C ARG A 215 11.46 -0.45 -12.73
N ALA A 216 12.62 0.15 -12.48
CA ALA A 216 12.84 1.10 -11.40
C ALA A 216 12.55 2.56 -11.81
N ALA A 217 12.03 2.79 -13.03
CA ALA A 217 11.77 4.13 -13.57
C ALA A 217 10.74 4.91 -12.72
N ALA A 218 9.79 4.19 -12.12
CA ALA A 218 8.82 4.72 -11.17
C ALA A 218 9.32 4.71 -9.71
N GLY A 219 10.62 4.50 -9.48
CA GLY A 219 11.24 4.32 -8.17
C GLY A 219 11.20 2.88 -7.65
N VAL A 220 11.88 2.64 -6.52
CA VAL A 220 11.99 1.30 -5.90
C VAL A 220 11.60 1.37 -4.43
N ILE A 221 10.81 0.41 -3.96
CA ILE A 221 10.55 0.16 -2.54
C ILE A 221 11.33 -1.10 -2.14
N LEU A 222 12.35 -0.89 -1.33
CA LEU A 222 13.23 -1.93 -0.79
C LEU A 222 12.83 -2.27 0.65
N ILE A 223 12.51 -3.53 0.87
CA ILE A 223 12.11 -4.08 2.17
C ILE A 223 13.25 -4.96 2.66
N THR A 224 13.82 -4.60 3.80
CA THR A 224 14.88 -5.36 4.46
C THR A 224 14.29 -6.10 5.66
N THR A 225 14.56 -7.39 5.78
CA THR A 225 14.01 -8.20 6.87
C THR A 225 14.97 -8.38 8.04
N LYS A 226 14.43 -8.67 9.22
CA LYS A 226 15.20 -8.76 10.46
C LYS A 226 16.24 -9.86 10.42
N ARG A 227 17.42 -9.56 10.96
CA ARG A 227 18.52 -10.51 11.12
C ARG A 227 18.90 -10.65 12.59
N GLY A 228 19.62 -11.72 12.92
CA GLY A 228 20.11 -11.94 14.28
C GLY A 228 21.16 -10.90 14.69
N ALA A 229 21.23 -10.61 15.98
CA ALA A 229 22.26 -9.76 16.58
C ALA A 229 23.23 -10.58 17.44
N VAL A 230 24.43 -10.06 17.70
CA VAL A 230 25.38 -10.66 18.66
C VAL A 230 24.88 -10.38 20.07
N GLN A 231 24.06 -11.28 20.58
CA GLN A 231 23.43 -11.19 21.90
C GLN A 231 22.96 -12.57 22.37
N LYS A 232 22.68 -12.68 23.67
CA LYS A 232 21.95 -13.84 24.20
C LYS A 232 20.64 -14.01 23.42
N PRO A 233 20.17 -15.25 23.16
CA PRO A 233 18.88 -15.47 22.55
C PRO A 233 17.78 -14.76 23.35
N THR A 234 17.01 -13.92 22.67
CA THR A 234 15.84 -13.23 23.22
C THR A 234 14.60 -13.76 22.52
N VAL A 235 13.56 -14.09 23.29
CA VAL A 235 12.25 -14.44 22.74
C VAL A 235 11.35 -13.22 22.87
N THR A 236 10.67 -12.83 21.80
CA THR A 236 9.68 -11.75 21.83
C THR A 236 8.33 -12.28 21.39
N TYR A 237 7.32 -12.03 22.23
CA TYR A 237 5.92 -12.22 21.92
C TYR A 237 5.25 -10.86 21.68
N ASN A 238 4.58 -10.71 20.55
CA ASN A 238 3.66 -9.62 20.28
C ASN A 238 2.26 -10.19 20.10
N GLY A 239 1.31 -9.71 20.90
CA GLY A 239 -0.10 -10.07 20.76
C GLY A 239 -0.96 -8.81 20.74
N SER A 240 -1.99 -8.77 19.90
CA SER A 240 -2.98 -7.69 19.92
C SER A 240 -4.37 -8.12 19.46
N LEU A 241 -5.36 -7.38 19.97
CA LEU A 241 -6.75 -7.42 19.55
C LEU A 241 -7.10 -6.05 18.95
N THR A 242 -7.51 -6.05 17.69
CA THR A 242 -7.99 -4.86 16.98
C THR A 242 -9.48 -4.98 16.72
N LEU A 243 -10.25 -3.95 17.03
CA LEU A 243 -11.69 -3.85 16.75
C LEU A 243 -11.91 -2.82 15.64
N SER A 244 -12.57 -3.22 14.56
CA SER A 244 -12.78 -2.41 13.37
C SER A 244 -14.25 -2.00 13.20
N GLN A 245 -14.49 -0.78 12.69
CA GLN A 245 -15.82 -0.24 12.36
C GLN A 245 -15.73 0.63 11.10
N ASN A 246 -16.84 0.86 10.39
CA ASN A 246 -16.85 1.76 9.23
C ASN A 246 -16.48 3.21 9.64
N THR A 247 -15.65 3.90 8.84
CA THR A 247 -15.24 5.30 9.07
C THR A 247 -16.41 6.27 8.91
N ASP A 248 -16.82 6.53 7.66
CA ASP A 248 -17.94 7.39 7.29
C ASP A 248 -18.79 6.69 6.22
N PHE A 249 -20.11 6.75 6.38
CA PHE A 249 -21.08 6.15 5.47
C PHE A 249 -22.39 6.95 5.54
N PRO A 250 -23.02 7.29 4.40
CA PRO A 250 -24.20 8.16 4.40
C PRO A 250 -25.39 7.46 5.02
N LYS A 251 -26.27 8.27 5.64
CA LYS A 251 -27.57 7.79 6.12
C LYS A 251 -28.55 7.71 4.94
N PHE A 252 -29.14 6.53 4.76
CA PHE A 252 -30.14 6.27 3.73
C PHE A 252 -31.56 6.44 4.26
N LEU A 253 -32.51 6.73 3.36
CA LEU A 253 -33.92 6.86 3.70
C LEU A 253 -34.43 5.59 4.38
N ASN A 254 -35.23 5.80 5.43
CA ASN A 254 -36.04 4.76 6.04
C ASN A 254 -37.26 4.45 5.13
N GLY A 255 -38.08 3.46 5.49
CA GLY A 255 -39.25 3.06 4.70
C GLY A 255 -40.24 4.19 4.43
N PRO A 256 -40.80 4.85 5.47
CA PRO A 256 -41.75 5.95 5.32
C PRO A 256 -41.20 7.13 4.51
N ASP A 257 -39.97 7.55 4.80
CA ASP A 257 -39.34 8.69 4.12
C ASP A 257 -39.06 8.38 2.66
N TYR A 258 -38.68 7.14 2.33
CA TYR A 258 -38.58 6.70 0.94
C TYR A 258 -39.91 6.91 0.20
N ALA A 259 -41.01 6.43 0.76
CA ALA A 259 -42.33 6.53 0.11
C ALA A 259 -42.75 8.00 -0.07
N TYR A 260 -42.55 8.83 0.96
CA TYR A 260 -42.82 10.27 0.91
C TYR A 260 -42.00 10.97 -0.17
N TRP A 261 -40.67 10.82 -0.16
CA TRP A 261 -39.78 11.50 -1.09
C TRP A 261 -39.94 10.99 -2.52
N TYR A 262 -40.24 9.71 -2.71
CA TYR A 262 -40.50 9.12 -4.03
C TYR A 262 -41.78 9.71 -4.64
N ASN A 263 -42.87 9.79 -3.88
CA ASN A 263 -44.10 10.43 -4.33
C ASN A 263 -43.89 11.92 -4.63
N LYS A 264 -43.16 12.65 -3.77
CA LYS A 264 -42.80 14.06 -4.01
C LYS A 264 -42.02 14.21 -5.32
N ALA A 265 -41.07 13.32 -5.60
CA ALA A 265 -40.31 13.30 -6.85
C ALA A 265 -41.22 13.04 -8.07
N GLN A 266 -42.15 12.09 -7.97
CA GLN A 266 -43.14 11.81 -9.03
C GLN A 266 -44.05 13.00 -9.33
N LEU A 267 -44.54 13.69 -8.30
CA LEU A 267 -45.33 14.92 -8.46
C LEU A 267 -44.54 16.00 -9.22
N LEU A 268 -43.25 16.14 -8.91
CA LEU A 268 -42.37 17.07 -9.62
C LEU A 268 -42.10 16.61 -11.06
N ASP A 269 -42.03 15.32 -11.35
CA ASP A 269 -41.94 14.81 -12.73
C ASP A 269 -43.29 14.85 -13.49
N GLY A 270 -44.36 15.36 -12.86
CA GLY A 270 -45.67 15.58 -13.50
C GLY A 270 -46.61 14.38 -13.45
N VAL A 271 -46.33 13.38 -12.61
CA VAL A 271 -47.24 12.27 -12.35
C VAL A 271 -48.43 12.79 -11.51
N ALA A 272 -49.66 12.53 -11.96
CA ALA A 272 -50.86 12.92 -11.24
C ALA A 272 -50.99 12.19 -9.88
N GLU A 273 -51.62 12.82 -8.89
CA GLU A 273 -51.73 12.31 -7.51
C GLU A 273 -52.31 10.89 -7.43
N GLU A 274 -53.31 10.58 -8.25
CA GLU A 274 -53.95 9.27 -8.32
C GLU A 274 -53.05 8.16 -8.91
N ASN A 275 -51.97 8.53 -9.59
CA ASN A 275 -51.01 7.62 -10.23
C ASN A 275 -49.69 7.49 -9.47
N LEU A 276 -49.58 8.09 -8.28
CA LEU A 276 -48.40 7.96 -7.43
C LEU A 276 -48.15 6.51 -7.03
N ARG A 277 -46.88 6.17 -6.85
CA ARG A 277 -46.43 4.81 -6.54
C ARG A 277 -46.96 4.31 -5.21
N PHE A 278 -47.07 5.19 -4.22
CA PHE A 278 -47.55 4.86 -2.88
C PHE A 278 -48.86 5.60 -2.57
N SER A 279 -49.91 4.88 -2.21
CA SER A 279 -51.14 5.50 -1.69
C SER A 279 -50.97 5.93 -0.22
N PRO A 280 -51.82 6.86 0.30
CA PRO A 280 -51.81 7.21 1.71
C PRO A 280 -51.96 6.00 2.65
N GLU A 281 -52.77 5.01 2.28
CA GLU A 281 -52.95 3.77 3.04
C GLU A 281 -51.69 2.89 3.02
N GLU A 282 -50.96 2.84 1.89
CA GLU A 282 -49.68 2.13 1.81
C GLU A 282 -48.62 2.81 2.68
N ILE A 283 -48.57 4.15 2.69
CA ILE A 283 -47.67 4.92 3.56
C ILE A 283 -47.97 4.65 5.04
N ASP A 284 -49.25 4.56 5.43
CA ASP A 284 -49.61 4.20 6.81
C ASP A 284 -49.19 2.76 7.15
N ARG A 285 -49.40 1.78 6.25
CA ARG A 285 -48.93 0.40 6.45
C ARG A 285 -47.41 0.28 6.57
N ILE A 286 -46.65 1.12 5.86
CA ILE A 286 -45.19 1.20 5.96
C ILE A 286 -44.77 1.85 7.29
N THR A 287 -45.48 2.91 7.70
CA THR A 287 -45.15 3.70 8.90
C THR A 287 -45.53 2.98 10.19
N ASN A 288 -46.70 2.35 10.19
CA ASN A 288 -47.30 1.66 11.31
C ASN A 288 -47.66 0.22 10.90
N PRO A 289 -46.67 -0.63 10.60
CA PRO A 289 -46.93 -2.01 10.20
C PRO A 289 -47.55 -2.77 11.37
N GLY A 290 -48.86 -3.01 11.30
CA GLY A 290 -49.57 -3.82 12.29
C GLY A 290 -49.11 -5.29 12.29
N GLU A 291 -49.57 -6.08 13.27
CA GLU A 291 -49.19 -7.49 13.41
C GLU A 291 -49.53 -8.35 12.18
N ASN A 292 -50.57 -7.94 11.42
CA ASN A 292 -51.01 -8.62 10.20
C ASN A 292 -50.31 -8.14 8.91
N GLU A 293 -49.36 -7.21 9.00
CA GLU A 293 -48.58 -6.77 7.83
C GLU A 293 -47.51 -7.82 7.49
N HIS A 294 -47.46 -8.27 6.25
CA HIS A 294 -46.56 -9.35 5.82
C HIS A 294 -45.47 -8.90 4.84
N ILE A 295 -45.63 -7.75 4.19
CA ILE A 295 -44.74 -7.26 3.14
C ILE A 295 -44.02 -6.00 3.58
N TYR A 296 -44.79 -5.01 4.03
CA TYR A 296 -44.24 -3.70 4.36
C TYR A 296 -43.60 -3.67 5.76
N GLY A 297 -42.56 -2.88 5.89
CA GLY A 297 -41.82 -2.69 7.13
C GLY A 297 -40.90 -1.47 7.04
N ASN A 298 -40.01 -1.33 8.00
CA ASN A 298 -39.00 -0.28 8.01
C ASN A 298 -37.63 -0.90 8.29
N THR A 299 -36.98 -1.36 7.22
CA THR A 299 -35.76 -2.17 7.29
C THR A 299 -34.54 -1.34 6.99
N ASP A 300 -33.65 -1.24 7.96
CA ASP A 300 -32.28 -0.76 7.74
C ASP A 300 -31.41 -1.92 7.23
N TRP A 301 -31.28 -2.02 5.91
CA TRP A 301 -30.49 -3.07 5.27
C TRP A 301 -29.00 -3.01 5.62
N PHE A 302 -28.46 -1.82 5.93
CA PHE A 302 -27.06 -1.66 6.28
C PHE A 302 -26.77 -2.11 7.71
N ASP A 303 -27.67 -1.81 8.66
CA ASP A 303 -27.61 -2.31 10.04
C ASP A 303 -27.67 -3.84 10.10
N LEU A 304 -28.53 -4.48 9.29
CA LEU A 304 -28.61 -5.94 9.20
C LEU A 304 -27.37 -6.57 8.52
N LEU A 305 -26.72 -5.83 7.63
CA LEU A 305 -25.58 -6.31 6.85
C LEU A 305 -24.27 -6.21 7.62
N PHE A 306 -24.04 -5.08 8.31
CA PHE A 306 -22.81 -4.79 9.03
C PHE A 306 -22.83 -5.32 10.46
N ARG A 307 -21.67 -5.78 10.92
CA ARG A 307 -21.40 -5.96 12.34
C ARG A 307 -21.16 -4.60 12.99
N ASN A 308 -21.51 -4.46 14.26
CA ASN A 308 -21.13 -3.28 15.04
C ASN A 308 -19.61 -3.15 15.20
N THR A 309 -18.91 -4.28 15.28
CA THR A 309 -17.45 -4.38 15.34
C THR A 309 -16.97 -5.66 14.68
N ALA A 310 -15.81 -5.61 14.03
CA ALA A 310 -15.13 -6.78 13.47
C ALA A 310 -13.74 -6.96 14.12
N PRO A 311 -13.47 -8.09 14.80
CA PRO A 311 -12.20 -8.30 15.49
C PRO A 311 -11.08 -8.73 14.53
N THR A 312 -9.85 -8.41 14.89
CA THR A 312 -8.64 -8.94 14.29
C THR A 312 -7.68 -9.35 15.40
N TYR A 313 -7.12 -10.56 15.29
CA TYR A 313 -6.16 -11.11 16.23
C TYR A 313 -4.79 -11.21 15.55
N THR A 314 -3.79 -10.56 16.14
CA THR A 314 -2.41 -10.63 15.66
C THR A 314 -1.55 -11.27 16.74
N ASN A 315 -0.84 -12.34 16.38
CA ASN A 315 0.11 -13.02 17.27
C ASN A 315 1.41 -13.28 16.54
N ASN A 316 2.53 -12.81 17.09
CA ASN A 316 3.85 -13.04 16.55
C ASN A 316 4.81 -13.48 17.65
N VAL A 317 5.49 -14.60 17.42
CA VAL A 317 6.58 -15.08 18.27
C VAL A 317 7.84 -15.03 17.45
N SER A 318 8.88 -14.37 17.96
CA SER A 318 10.19 -14.32 17.34
C SER A 318 11.30 -14.66 18.32
N VAL A 319 12.36 -15.25 17.80
CA VAL A 319 13.59 -15.54 18.51
C VAL A 319 14.74 -14.91 17.73
N SER A 320 15.55 -14.10 18.41
CA SER A 320 16.74 -13.50 17.81
C SER A 320 17.93 -13.67 18.73
N GLY A 321 19.11 -13.91 18.15
CA GLY A 321 20.34 -13.99 18.92
C GLY A 321 21.50 -14.48 18.07
N GLY A 322 22.64 -14.67 18.72
CA GLY A 322 23.82 -15.14 18.03
C GLY A 322 25.12 -14.80 18.71
N THR A 323 26.18 -15.36 18.15
CA THR A 323 27.57 -15.06 18.44
C THR A 323 28.19 -14.32 17.25
N GLU A 324 29.47 -13.98 17.33
CA GLU A 324 30.19 -13.41 16.18
C GLU A 324 30.27 -14.37 14.98
N LYS A 325 30.18 -15.68 15.22
CA LYS A 325 30.26 -16.72 14.17
C LYS A 325 28.92 -17.04 13.53
N ILE A 326 27.84 -17.06 14.30
CA ILE A 326 26.50 -17.41 13.81
C ILE A 326 25.49 -16.47 14.43
N LYS A 327 24.70 -15.81 13.59
CA LYS A 327 23.55 -14.99 13.97
C LYS A 327 22.29 -15.59 13.37
N PHE A 328 21.21 -15.59 14.13
CA PHE A 328 19.94 -16.15 13.68
C PHE A 328 18.76 -15.30 14.12
N PHE A 329 17.73 -15.30 13.29
CA PHE A 329 16.41 -14.78 13.57
C PHE A 329 15.40 -15.79 13.05
N ALA A 330 14.40 -16.12 13.86
CA ALA A 330 13.27 -16.94 13.44
C ALA A 330 11.98 -16.31 13.96
N SER A 331 10.91 -16.34 13.17
CA SER A 331 9.60 -15.86 13.60
C SER A 331 8.48 -16.70 13.02
N VAL A 332 7.41 -16.84 13.81
CA VAL A 332 6.13 -17.37 13.37
C VAL A 332 5.04 -16.36 13.68
N GLY A 333 4.11 -16.17 12.75
CA GLY A 333 3.03 -15.20 12.84
C GLY A 333 1.68 -15.80 12.49
N ALA A 334 0.65 -15.34 13.19
CA ALA A 334 -0.76 -15.56 12.86
C ALA A 334 -1.47 -14.19 12.82
N TYR A 335 -2.21 -13.95 11.75
CA TYR A 335 -3.04 -12.77 11.55
C TYR A 335 -4.42 -13.25 11.10
N ASN A 336 -5.43 -13.04 11.94
CA ASN A 336 -6.79 -13.51 11.71
C ASN A 336 -7.74 -12.31 11.75
N GLN A 337 -8.25 -11.91 10.59
CA GLN A 337 -9.06 -10.72 10.41
C GLN A 337 -10.49 -11.10 10.02
N GLU A 338 -11.46 -10.73 10.85
CA GLU A 338 -12.87 -10.75 10.49
C GLU A 338 -13.26 -9.44 9.79
N GLY A 339 -14.20 -9.52 8.84
CA GLY A 339 -14.77 -8.36 8.20
C GLY A 339 -16.03 -7.83 8.90
N ILE A 340 -16.36 -6.57 8.61
CA ILE A 340 -17.60 -5.92 9.05
C ILE A 340 -18.83 -6.58 8.42
N ILE A 341 -18.71 -7.14 7.21
CA ILE A 341 -19.73 -8.02 6.63
C ILE A 341 -19.47 -9.45 7.11
N LYS A 342 -20.49 -10.10 7.71
CA LYS A 342 -20.38 -11.50 8.13
C LYS A 342 -19.98 -12.39 6.94
N ARG A 343 -19.23 -13.46 7.24
CA ARG A 343 -18.67 -14.39 6.24
C ARG A 343 -17.65 -13.74 5.30
N THR A 344 -17.00 -12.65 5.73
CA THR A 344 -15.79 -12.14 5.08
C THR A 344 -14.63 -12.23 6.07
N SER A 345 -13.53 -12.85 5.68
CA SER A 345 -12.35 -13.00 6.54
C SER A 345 -11.06 -13.10 5.73
N TYR A 346 -9.95 -12.85 6.43
CA TYR A 346 -8.61 -13.09 5.92
C TYR A 346 -7.73 -13.65 7.04
N ASP A 347 -7.31 -14.89 6.86
CA ASP A 347 -6.44 -15.61 7.78
C ASP A 347 -5.08 -15.82 7.14
N LYS A 348 -4.02 -15.59 7.91
CA LYS A 348 -2.65 -15.75 7.45
C LYS A 348 -1.77 -16.33 8.53
N TYR A 349 -1.00 -17.35 8.14
CA TYR A 349 0.04 -17.97 8.95
C TYR A 349 1.36 -17.88 8.20
N ASN A 350 2.39 -17.35 8.85
CA ASN A 350 3.67 -17.14 8.22
C ASN A 350 4.83 -17.59 9.10
N PHE A 351 5.95 -17.90 8.44
CA PHE A 351 7.21 -18.17 9.11
C PHE A 351 8.35 -17.45 8.39
N ARG A 352 9.39 -17.12 9.16
CA ARG A 352 10.66 -16.61 8.64
C ARG A 352 11.81 -17.20 9.42
N SER A 353 12.92 -17.47 8.74
CA SER A 353 14.19 -17.87 9.34
C SER A 353 15.33 -17.25 8.54
N ASN A 354 16.08 -16.36 9.17
CA ASN A 354 17.25 -15.70 8.60
C ASN A 354 18.48 -16.11 9.43
N MET A 355 19.53 -16.57 8.76
CA MET A 355 20.78 -17.01 9.37
C MET A 355 21.97 -16.39 8.66
N ASP A 356 22.94 -15.89 9.43
CA ASP A 356 24.25 -15.47 8.95
C ASP A 356 25.33 -16.27 9.67
N ALA A 357 26.24 -16.86 8.91
CA ALA A 357 27.33 -17.66 9.43
C ALA A 357 28.68 -17.21 8.83
N LYS A 358 29.63 -16.85 9.68
CA LYS A 358 31.05 -16.74 9.34
C LYS A 358 31.66 -18.13 9.40
N ILE A 359 31.76 -18.79 8.25
CA ILE A 359 32.29 -20.15 8.14
C ILE A 359 33.81 -20.15 8.34
N THR A 360 34.49 -19.17 7.76
CA THR A 360 35.91 -18.85 8.00
C THR A 360 36.07 -17.34 8.08
N ASP A 361 37.28 -16.83 8.38
CA ASP A 361 37.54 -15.38 8.40
C ASP A 361 37.35 -14.69 7.04
N ASN A 362 37.33 -15.48 5.95
CA ASN A 362 37.20 -15.00 4.57
C ASN A 362 35.99 -15.59 3.83
N PHE A 363 35.07 -16.29 4.53
CA PHE A 363 33.91 -16.90 3.90
C PHE A 363 32.67 -16.76 4.78
N ASP A 364 31.71 -15.97 4.27
CA ASP A 364 30.40 -15.73 4.88
C ASP A 364 29.30 -16.47 4.10
N LEU A 365 28.36 -17.04 4.82
CA LEU A 365 27.15 -17.68 4.29
C LEU A 365 25.92 -17.04 4.94
N SER A 366 24.95 -16.63 4.12
CA SER A 366 23.63 -16.21 4.58
C SER A 366 22.54 -17.11 3.97
N LEU A 367 21.58 -17.49 4.80
CA LEU A 367 20.41 -18.28 4.41
C LEU A 367 19.15 -17.57 4.91
N ASP A 368 18.27 -17.21 3.98
CA ASP A 368 16.99 -16.57 4.29
C ASP A 368 15.85 -17.45 3.76
N LEU A 369 14.96 -17.86 4.65
CA LEU A 369 13.79 -18.67 4.36
C LEU A 369 12.54 -17.93 4.81
N SER A 370 11.53 -17.90 3.95
CA SER A 370 10.23 -17.35 4.32
C SER A 370 9.10 -18.08 3.62
N GLY A 371 7.96 -18.12 4.27
CA GLY A 371 6.75 -18.66 3.67
C GLY A 371 5.51 -18.24 4.41
N TYR A 372 4.38 -18.31 3.72
CA TYR A 372 3.08 -18.12 4.33
C TYR A 372 2.02 -18.94 3.61
N VAL A 373 0.97 -19.25 4.35
CA VAL A 373 -0.32 -19.69 3.83
C VAL A 373 -1.34 -18.64 4.24
N SER A 374 -2.11 -18.15 3.28
CA SER A 374 -3.22 -17.26 3.55
C SER A 374 -4.50 -17.80 2.92
N GLU A 375 -5.61 -17.56 3.59
CA GLU A 375 -6.95 -17.93 3.15
C GLU A 375 -7.85 -16.70 3.26
N GLN A 376 -8.45 -16.34 2.15
CA GLN A 376 -9.46 -15.29 2.07
C GLN A 376 -10.80 -15.94 1.78
N ASP A 377 -11.79 -15.64 2.61
CA ASP A 377 -13.13 -16.18 2.49
C ASP A 377 -14.14 -15.05 2.32
N GLU A 378 -15.07 -15.20 1.37
CA GLU A 378 -16.22 -14.31 1.19
C GLU A 378 -17.43 -15.11 0.66
N PRO A 379 -18.67 -14.60 0.77
CA PRO A 379 -19.82 -15.25 0.14
C PRO A 379 -19.67 -15.37 -1.37
N GLY A 380 -20.48 -16.23 -2.01
CA GLY A 380 -20.47 -16.36 -3.47
C GLY A 380 -20.71 -15.03 -4.18
N ALA A 381 -21.68 -14.26 -3.66
CA ALA A 381 -21.86 -12.84 -3.90
C ALA A 381 -20.70 -12.04 -3.28
N SER A 382 -19.94 -11.34 -4.10
CA SER A 382 -18.76 -10.62 -3.60
C SER A 382 -19.15 -9.46 -2.70
N ALA A 383 -18.35 -9.27 -1.64
CA ALA A 383 -18.40 -8.08 -0.78
C ALA A 383 -17.47 -6.96 -1.28
N GLY A 384 -16.68 -7.24 -2.32
CA GLY A 384 -15.64 -6.36 -2.84
C GLY A 384 -16.13 -5.33 -3.87
N VAL A 385 -15.22 -4.41 -4.20
CA VAL A 385 -15.46 -3.31 -5.14
C VAL A 385 -15.55 -3.83 -6.58
N GLY A 386 -16.49 -3.30 -7.38
CA GLY A 386 -16.54 -3.53 -8.83
C GLY A 386 -17.12 -4.89 -9.26
N SER A 387 -17.59 -5.71 -8.31
CA SER A 387 -18.28 -6.96 -8.61
C SER A 387 -19.74 -6.70 -9.02
N TYR A 388 -20.19 -7.37 -10.08
CA TYR A 388 -21.59 -7.36 -10.50
C TYR A 388 -22.50 -7.87 -9.37
N ALA A 389 -23.58 -7.14 -9.08
CA ALA A 389 -24.57 -7.47 -8.06
C ALA A 389 -23.94 -7.76 -6.67
N SER A 390 -22.87 -7.03 -6.32
CA SER A 390 -22.20 -7.16 -5.02
C SER A 390 -23.20 -7.02 -3.87
N ILE A 391 -22.87 -7.56 -2.70
CA ILE A 391 -23.75 -7.50 -1.53
C ILE A 391 -24.11 -6.04 -1.19
N PHE A 392 -23.14 -5.13 -1.29
CA PHE A 392 -23.36 -3.70 -1.13
C PHE A 392 -24.30 -3.11 -2.18
N GLN A 393 -24.09 -3.44 -3.45
CA GLN A 393 -24.96 -2.96 -4.53
C GLN A 393 -26.40 -3.43 -4.33
N GLN A 394 -26.59 -4.67 -3.87
CA GLN A 394 -27.92 -5.17 -3.54
C GLN A 394 -28.54 -4.43 -2.36
N ALA A 395 -27.77 -4.12 -1.31
CA ALA A 395 -28.28 -3.33 -0.18
C ALA A 395 -28.74 -1.92 -0.62
N LEU A 396 -27.98 -1.29 -1.53
CA LEU A 396 -28.35 -0.01 -2.13
C LEU A 396 -29.61 -0.09 -3.00
N LEU A 397 -29.87 -1.23 -3.64
CA LEU A 397 -31.05 -1.44 -4.49
C LEU A 397 -32.28 -1.98 -3.74
N SER A 398 -32.11 -2.45 -2.51
CA SER A 398 -33.20 -2.98 -1.70
C SER A 398 -34.08 -1.86 -1.14
N TYR A 399 -35.38 -2.08 -1.21
CA TYR A 399 -36.41 -1.16 -0.72
C TYR A 399 -36.39 -1.12 0.82
N PRO A 400 -36.21 0.06 1.45
CA PRO A 400 -36.19 0.16 2.90
C PRO A 400 -37.57 -0.06 3.53
N TYR A 401 -38.63 0.00 2.73
CA TYR A 401 -40.02 -0.19 3.17
C TYR A 401 -40.49 -1.66 3.13
N LEU A 402 -39.60 -2.63 2.83
CA LEU A 402 -39.92 -4.06 2.84
C LEU A 402 -39.36 -4.75 4.07
N LYS A 403 -40.06 -5.76 4.60
CA LYS A 403 -39.50 -6.69 5.59
C LYS A 403 -38.35 -7.52 4.97
N PRO A 404 -37.34 -7.95 5.75
CA PRO A 404 -36.25 -8.76 5.20
C PRO A 404 -36.65 -10.20 4.86
N TYR A 405 -37.66 -10.73 5.56
CA TYR A 405 -38.18 -12.09 5.42
C TYR A 405 -39.70 -12.11 5.56
N THR A 406 -40.32 -13.10 4.93
CA THR A 406 -41.70 -13.51 5.20
C THR A 406 -41.80 -14.20 6.57
N ALA A 407 -43.02 -14.42 7.06
CA ALA A 407 -43.25 -15.06 8.37
C ALA A 407 -42.72 -16.50 8.46
N ASP A 408 -42.69 -17.22 7.33
CA ASP A 408 -42.13 -18.57 7.17
C ASP A 408 -40.61 -18.58 6.90
N GLY A 409 -39.97 -17.41 6.84
CA GLY A 409 -38.51 -17.27 6.76
C GLY A 409 -37.93 -17.18 5.34
N MET A 410 -38.77 -17.06 4.30
CA MET A 410 -38.29 -16.83 2.93
C MET A 410 -37.79 -15.38 2.77
N PRO A 411 -36.62 -15.13 2.16
CA PRO A 411 -36.14 -13.76 1.97
C PRO A 411 -37.05 -12.97 1.03
N ILE A 412 -37.45 -11.76 1.42
CA ILE A 412 -38.21 -10.85 0.54
C ILE A 412 -37.21 -10.02 -0.25
N ALA A 413 -37.38 -9.96 -1.57
CA ALA A 413 -36.48 -9.24 -2.46
C ALA A 413 -37.17 -8.10 -3.19
N SER A 414 -36.41 -7.05 -3.48
CA SER A 414 -36.90 -5.91 -4.26
C SER A 414 -36.82 -6.20 -5.75
N ILE A 415 -37.94 -6.04 -6.46
CA ILE A 415 -37.99 -6.06 -7.94
C ILE A 415 -37.98 -4.61 -8.43
N ASN A 416 -36.82 -4.17 -8.92
CA ASN A 416 -36.58 -2.85 -9.47
C ASN A 416 -36.92 -2.82 -10.97
N THR A 417 -37.54 -1.75 -11.45
CA THR A 417 -38.19 -1.67 -12.77
C THR A 417 -37.22 -1.45 -13.94
N ALA A 418 -35.99 -1.00 -13.68
CA ALA A 418 -34.97 -0.70 -14.70
C ALA A 418 -34.07 -1.90 -15.09
N GLY A 419 -34.48 -3.14 -14.76
CA GLY A 419 -33.56 -4.28 -14.67
C GLY A 419 -32.69 -4.16 -13.42
N ASN A 420 -32.12 -5.28 -12.94
CA ASN A 420 -31.43 -5.42 -11.64
C ASN A 420 -32.31 -5.78 -10.42
N GLY A 421 -33.48 -6.40 -10.59
CA GLY A 421 -34.32 -6.89 -9.48
C GLY A 421 -33.79 -8.13 -8.75
N ASN A 422 -34.60 -8.66 -7.83
CA ASN A 422 -34.34 -9.82 -6.97
C ASN A 422 -33.26 -9.57 -5.91
N ASN A 423 -33.22 -8.32 -5.40
CA ASN A 423 -32.24 -7.87 -4.42
C ASN A 423 -32.67 -8.19 -2.99
N ASN A 424 -31.86 -9.01 -2.30
CA ASN A 424 -31.88 -9.11 -0.85
C ASN A 424 -30.43 -9.31 -0.39
N PRO A 425 -29.78 -8.29 0.22
CA PRO A 425 -28.37 -8.35 0.58
C PRO A 425 -28.06 -9.41 1.63
N ILE A 426 -29.02 -9.73 2.51
CA ILE A 426 -28.84 -10.72 3.57
C ILE A 426 -28.86 -12.13 2.98
N ALA A 427 -29.83 -12.41 2.09
CA ALA A 427 -29.85 -13.66 1.32
C ALA A 427 -28.61 -13.80 0.43
N ALA A 428 -28.18 -12.72 -0.23
CA ALA A 428 -26.94 -12.73 -1.00
C ALA A 428 -25.71 -13.04 -0.13
N ARG A 429 -25.64 -12.51 1.09
CA ARG A 429 -24.57 -12.82 2.06
C ARG A 429 -24.63 -14.27 2.54
N ASP A 430 -25.82 -14.80 2.81
CA ASP A 430 -25.97 -16.07 3.55
C ASP A 430 -26.20 -17.29 2.64
N LEU A 431 -26.84 -17.11 1.47
CA LEU A 431 -27.33 -18.20 0.63
C LEU A 431 -26.64 -18.30 -0.74
N SER A 432 -25.80 -17.34 -1.14
CA SER A 432 -25.22 -17.29 -2.49
C SER A 432 -24.09 -18.29 -2.78
N GLY A 433 -23.70 -19.11 -1.81
CA GLY A 433 -22.52 -19.97 -1.88
C GLY A 433 -21.28 -19.35 -1.24
N ASN A 434 -20.10 -19.61 -1.79
CA ASN A 434 -18.82 -19.20 -1.19
C ASN A 434 -17.73 -18.95 -2.24
N ASN A 435 -16.81 -18.05 -1.93
CA ASN A 435 -15.58 -17.82 -2.68
C ASN A 435 -14.40 -17.90 -1.72
N ASN A 436 -13.59 -18.94 -1.86
CA ASN A 436 -12.41 -19.16 -1.05
C ASN A 436 -11.15 -19.03 -1.93
N VAL A 437 -10.21 -18.20 -1.50
CA VAL A 437 -8.92 -18.00 -2.17
C VAL A 437 -7.81 -18.38 -1.22
N LYS A 438 -7.13 -19.49 -1.51
CA LYS A 438 -5.96 -19.96 -0.78
C LYS A 438 -4.69 -19.65 -1.54
N LYS A 439 -3.74 -18.99 -0.87
CA LYS A 439 -2.41 -18.70 -1.42
C LYS A 439 -1.35 -19.34 -0.54
N THR A 440 -0.40 -20.01 -1.16
CA THR A 440 0.80 -20.50 -0.49
C THR A 440 2.02 -19.90 -1.16
N TYR A 441 2.94 -19.43 -0.34
CA TYR A 441 4.17 -18.79 -0.76
C TYR A 441 5.36 -19.40 -0.04
N PHE A 442 6.42 -19.63 -0.78
CA PHE A 442 7.72 -20.01 -0.26
C PHE A 442 8.83 -19.27 -1.01
N GLN A 443 9.81 -18.78 -0.27
CA GLN A 443 11.02 -18.19 -0.82
C GLN A 443 12.22 -18.64 -0.01
N GLY A 444 13.24 -19.11 -0.73
CA GLY A 444 14.58 -19.34 -0.22
C GLY A 444 15.58 -18.42 -0.91
N ASN A 445 16.55 -17.91 -0.14
CA ASN A 445 17.68 -17.16 -0.64
C ASN A 445 18.96 -17.67 0.03
N ILE A 446 19.99 -17.90 -0.76
CA ILE A 446 21.32 -18.27 -0.29
C ILE A 446 22.31 -17.25 -0.85
N ALA A 447 23.08 -16.63 0.03
CA ALA A 447 24.17 -15.73 -0.34
C ALA A 447 25.49 -16.29 0.20
N MET A 448 26.49 -16.38 -0.67
CA MET A 448 27.85 -16.79 -0.32
C MET A 448 28.79 -15.66 -0.67
N LYS A 449 29.64 -15.24 0.27
CA LYS A 449 30.63 -14.18 0.06
C LYS A 449 32.01 -14.68 0.47
N TYR A 450 32.96 -14.57 -0.45
CA TYR A 450 34.36 -14.92 -0.23
C TYR A 450 35.24 -13.67 -0.35
N GLN A 451 35.88 -13.26 0.74
CA GLN A 451 36.86 -12.19 0.76
C GLN A 451 38.20 -12.72 0.25
N LEU A 452 38.75 -12.12 -0.81
CA LEU A 452 40.01 -12.58 -1.41
C LEU A 452 41.18 -12.07 -0.57
N PRO A 453 41.90 -12.93 0.19
CA PRO A 453 42.89 -12.46 1.17
C PRO A 453 44.11 -11.81 0.52
N PHE A 454 44.35 -12.10 -0.77
CA PHE A 454 45.48 -11.59 -1.55
C PHE A 454 45.20 -10.22 -2.21
N VAL A 455 43.96 -9.73 -2.22
CA VAL A 455 43.61 -8.37 -2.66
C VAL A 455 42.77 -7.68 -1.61
N LYS A 456 43.38 -6.76 -0.85
CA LYS A 456 42.70 -6.02 0.21
C LYS A 456 41.44 -5.32 -0.33
N GLY A 457 40.30 -5.65 0.27
CA GLY A 457 39.00 -5.03 -0.03
C GLY A 457 38.21 -5.68 -1.16
N LEU A 458 38.76 -6.68 -1.86
CA LEU A 458 38.08 -7.40 -2.94
C LEU A 458 37.34 -8.63 -2.40
N SER A 459 36.11 -8.85 -2.88
CA SER A 459 35.32 -10.03 -2.56
C SER A 459 34.46 -10.49 -3.74
N VAL A 460 34.20 -11.79 -3.78
CA VAL A 460 33.29 -12.43 -4.73
C VAL A 460 32.03 -12.82 -3.97
N LYS A 461 30.87 -12.52 -4.53
CA LYS A 461 29.58 -12.85 -3.94
C LYS A 461 28.73 -13.63 -4.95
N LEU A 462 27.98 -14.62 -4.48
CA LEU A 462 26.97 -15.32 -5.26
C LEU A 462 25.68 -15.33 -4.46
N ASN A 463 24.62 -14.70 -4.99
CA ASN A 463 23.27 -14.88 -4.48
C ASN A 463 22.47 -15.78 -5.41
N ALA A 464 21.69 -16.68 -4.84
CA ALA A 464 20.73 -17.52 -5.54
C ALA A 464 19.42 -17.53 -4.78
N SER A 465 18.33 -17.15 -5.45
CA SER A 465 16.98 -17.15 -4.88
C SER A 465 16.04 -18.05 -5.68
N TYR A 466 15.22 -18.78 -4.94
CA TYR A 466 14.12 -19.58 -5.45
C TYR A 466 12.82 -19.11 -4.80
N LEU A 467 11.81 -18.89 -5.62
CA LEU A 467 10.48 -18.48 -5.20
C LEU A 467 9.47 -19.46 -5.80
N LYS A 468 8.55 -19.95 -4.97
CA LYS A 468 7.41 -20.74 -5.41
C LYS A 468 6.14 -20.20 -4.79
N ASN A 469 5.14 -19.95 -5.62
CA ASN A 469 3.81 -19.57 -5.17
C ASN A 469 2.74 -20.34 -5.93
N TYR A 470 1.66 -20.68 -5.24
CA TYR A 470 0.45 -21.16 -5.88
C TYR A 470 -0.78 -20.53 -5.26
N THR A 471 -1.77 -20.26 -6.11
CA THR A 471 -3.08 -19.75 -5.74
C THR A 471 -4.13 -20.74 -6.19
N MET A 472 -4.98 -21.17 -5.28
CA MET A 472 -6.18 -21.95 -5.55
C MET A 472 -7.39 -21.10 -5.18
N GLN A 473 -8.26 -20.87 -6.15
CA GLN A 473 -9.56 -20.25 -5.90
C GLN A 473 -10.64 -21.29 -6.13
N LYS A 474 -11.48 -21.51 -5.12
CA LYS A 474 -12.69 -22.33 -5.19
C LYS A 474 -13.89 -21.42 -4.99
N LYS A 475 -14.61 -21.14 -6.06
CA LYS A 475 -15.82 -20.31 -6.02
C LYS A 475 -17.01 -21.13 -6.46
N TYR A 476 -18.03 -21.21 -5.62
CA TYR A 476 -19.29 -21.80 -6.02
C TYR A 476 -20.43 -20.85 -5.73
N PHE A 477 -21.42 -20.92 -6.61
CA PHE A 477 -22.67 -20.21 -6.46
C PHE A 477 -23.78 -21.21 -6.18
N LEU A 478 -24.59 -20.90 -5.18
CA LEU A 478 -25.84 -21.60 -4.92
C LEU A 478 -27.00 -20.73 -5.41
N THR A 479 -28.03 -21.38 -5.93
CA THR A 479 -29.32 -20.75 -6.20
C THR A 479 -30.12 -20.74 -4.92
N TYR A 480 -30.85 -19.65 -4.69
CA TYR A 480 -31.81 -19.53 -3.60
C TYR A 480 -33.04 -18.82 -4.11
N ASP A 481 -34.19 -19.15 -3.54
CA ASP A 481 -35.45 -18.51 -3.88
C ASP A 481 -35.68 -17.29 -2.99
N VAL A 482 -36.37 -16.30 -3.56
CA VAL A 482 -36.78 -15.07 -2.88
C VAL A 482 -38.24 -14.78 -3.19
N TYR A 483 -38.95 -14.18 -2.25
CA TYR A 483 -40.23 -13.54 -2.52
C TYR A 483 -39.98 -12.18 -3.17
N GLY A 484 -39.93 -12.14 -4.49
CA GLY A 484 -39.70 -10.91 -5.24
C GLY A 484 -40.96 -10.03 -5.24
N TRP A 485 -40.90 -8.87 -4.59
CA TRP A 485 -41.98 -7.89 -4.53
C TRP A 485 -41.79 -6.78 -5.56
N ASN A 486 -42.77 -6.62 -6.44
CA ASN A 486 -42.85 -5.53 -7.42
C ASN A 486 -43.84 -4.46 -6.91
N GLN A 487 -43.31 -3.31 -6.52
CA GLN A 487 -44.12 -2.22 -5.99
C GLN A 487 -45.05 -1.60 -7.05
N THR A 488 -44.66 -1.60 -8.32
CA THR A 488 -45.46 -1.01 -9.40
C THR A 488 -46.71 -1.84 -9.66
N THR A 489 -46.60 -3.16 -9.67
CA THR A 489 -47.74 -4.06 -9.88
C THR A 489 -48.44 -4.47 -8.59
N ARG A 490 -47.83 -4.21 -7.43
CA ARG A 490 -48.30 -4.65 -6.09
C ARG A 490 -48.48 -6.16 -5.99
N GLN A 491 -47.59 -6.89 -6.67
CA GLN A 491 -47.59 -8.35 -6.70
C GLN A 491 -46.23 -8.87 -6.22
N GLY A 492 -46.26 -10.00 -5.51
CA GLY A 492 -45.07 -10.73 -5.14
C GLY A 492 -45.13 -12.17 -5.64
N ASN A 493 -44.02 -12.62 -6.23
CA ASN A 493 -43.85 -13.97 -6.76
C ASN A 493 -42.58 -14.61 -6.19
N VAL A 494 -42.54 -15.93 -6.17
CA VAL A 494 -41.29 -16.65 -5.87
C VAL A 494 -40.41 -16.59 -7.11
N GLU A 495 -39.21 -16.06 -6.95
CA GLU A 495 -38.22 -15.83 -8.01
C GLU A 495 -36.86 -16.35 -7.57
N THR A 496 -35.98 -16.66 -8.52
CA THR A 496 -34.59 -17.00 -8.19
C THR A 496 -33.80 -15.73 -7.83
N GLY A 497 -32.99 -15.80 -6.77
CA GLY A 497 -32.13 -14.70 -6.32
C GLY A 497 -31.17 -14.19 -7.40
N ARG A 498 -30.82 -12.90 -7.33
CA ARG A 498 -30.11 -12.18 -8.41
C ARG A 498 -28.73 -12.73 -8.79
N ILE A 499 -28.04 -13.40 -7.88
CA ILE A 499 -26.60 -13.74 -8.03
C ILE A 499 -26.37 -14.88 -9.02
N ALA A 500 -27.20 -15.92 -8.96
CA ALA A 500 -27.00 -17.12 -9.75
C ALA A 500 -28.34 -17.76 -10.08
N ASN A 501 -28.51 -18.16 -11.34
CA ASN A 501 -29.67 -18.89 -11.84
C ASN A 501 -29.43 -20.40 -11.95
N LYS A 502 -28.21 -20.86 -11.72
CA LYS A 502 -27.82 -22.26 -11.67
C LYS A 502 -26.75 -22.47 -10.60
N VAL A 503 -26.82 -23.60 -9.92
CA VAL A 503 -25.74 -24.03 -9.03
C VAL A 503 -24.50 -24.28 -9.88
N SER A 504 -23.38 -23.69 -9.48
CA SER A 504 -22.11 -23.80 -10.21
C SER A 504 -20.92 -23.83 -9.27
N LEU A 505 -19.87 -24.53 -9.70
CA LEU A 505 -18.57 -24.55 -9.05
C LEU A 505 -17.50 -24.24 -10.09
N ASN A 506 -16.70 -23.24 -9.79
CA ASN A 506 -15.57 -22.81 -10.58
C ASN A 506 -14.30 -22.92 -9.74
N GLN A 507 -13.26 -23.52 -10.32
CA GLN A 507 -11.96 -23.64 -9.70
C GLN A 507 -10.89 -23.07 -10.63
N TRP A 508 -9.99 -22.28 -10.06
CA TRP A 508 -8.80 -21.78 -10.72
C TRP A 508 -7.58 -22.17 -9.90
N PHE A 509 -6.56 -22.63 -10.60
CA PHE A 509 -5.25 -22.91 -10.04
C PHE A 509 -4.21 -22.18 -10.86
N THR A 510 -3.34 -21.43 -10.19
CA THR A 510 -2.17 -20.80 -10.79
C THR A 510 -0.95 -21.14 -9.97
N GLU A 511 0.12 -21.57 -10.62
CA GLU A 511 1.43 -21.81 -10.03
C GLU A 511 2.45 -20.92 -10.73
N SER A 512 3.38 -20.37 -9.95
CA SER A 512 4.51 -19.63 -10.47
C SER A 512 5.79 -19.97 -9.72
N GLU A 513 6.85 -20.19 -10.49
CA GLU A 513 8.19 -20.49 -10.01
C GLU A 513 9.18 -19.44 -10.52
N GLY A 514 9.98 -18.89 -9.63
CA GLY A 514 10.96 -17.84 -9.90
C GLY A 514 12.36 -18.27 -9.50
N TYR A 515 13.33 -17.97 -10.36
CA TYR A 515 14.75 -18.21 -10.13
C TYR A 515 15.52 -16.92 -10.39
N THR A 516 16.38 -16.52 -9.45
CA THR A 516 17.30 -15.39 -9.63
C THR A 516 18.70 -15.80 -9.23
N ILE A 517 19.69 -15.54 -10.09
CA ILE A 517 21.11 -15.83 -9.85
C ILE A 517 21.91 -14.55 -10.09
N GLN A 518 22.75 -14.19 -9.11
CA GLN A 518 23.47 -12.93 -9.06
C GLN A 518 24.93 -13.13 -8.60
N PRO A 519 25.87 -13.49 -9.50
CA PRO A 519 27.29 -13.39 -9.20
C PRO A 519 27.75 -11.93 -9.24
N ALA A 520 28.56 -11.55 -8.25
CA ALA A 520 29.05 -10.20 -8.05
C ALA A 520 30.54 -10.16 -7.70
N LEU A 521 31.21 -9.10 -8.15
CA LEU A 521 32.53 -8.67 -7.67
C LEU A 521 32.36 -7.35 -6.92
N GLU A 522 32.79 -7.33 -5.67
CA GLU A 522 32.71 -6.16 -4.78
C GLU A 522 34.12 -5.75 -4.37
N TYR A 523 34.44 -4.46 -4.51
CA TYR A 523 35.68 -3.86 -4.04
C TYR A 523 35.38 -2.70 -3.10
N SER A 524 36.10 -2.60 -1.98
CA SER A 524 36.04 -1.44 -1.09
C SER A 524 37.34 -1.26 -0.34
N ASN A 525 38.02 -0.12 -0.54
CA ASN A 525 39.26 0.19 0.14
C ASN A 525 39.43 1.70 0.36
N LYS A 526 40.28 2.07 1.33
CA LYS A 526 40.63 3.46 1.63
C LYS A 526 42.15 3.67 1.50
N PHE A 527 42.53 4.66 0.71
CA PHE A 527 43.90 5.08 0.41
C PHE A 527 44.11 6.50 0.95
N GLY A 528 44.58 6.61 2.19
CA GLY A 528 44.68 7.90 2.87
C GLY A 528 43.30 8.57 2.97
N LYS A 529 43.14 9.72 2.30
CA LYS A 529 41.88 10.47 2.24
C LYS A 529 40.90 9.96 1.18
N HIS A 530 41.31 9.05 0.30
CA HIS A 530 40.49 8.56 -0.81
C HIS A 530 39.81 7.25 -0.42
N ALA A 531 38.48 7.20 -0.32
CA ALA A 531 37.73 5.96 -0.22
C ALA A 531 37.13 5.61 -1.59
N VAL A 532 37.38 4.39 -2.05
CA VAL A 532 36.91 3.88 -3.35
C VAL A 532 36.14 2.60 -3.11
N SER A 533 34.95 2.48 -3.69
CA SER A 533 34.23 1.21 -3.76
C SER A 533 33.65 0.96 -5.15
N GLY A 534 33.49 -0.31 -5.49
CA GLY A 534 33.00 -0.75 -6.79
C GLY A 534 32.17 -2.04 -6.67
N LEU A 535 31.16 -2.16 -7.52
CA LEU A 535 30.34 -3.35 -7.71
C LEU A 535 30.21 -3.63 -9.20
N PHE A 536 30.53 -4.86 -9.59
CA PHE A 536 30.13 -5.45 -10.86
C PHE A 536 29.22 -6.64 -10.58
N LEU A 537 27.99 -6.61 -11.08
CA LEU A 537 26.98 -7.63 -10.87
C LEU A 537 26.46 -8.11 -12.22
N TYR A 538 26.35 -9.42 -12.40
CA TYR A 538 25.48 -9.99 -13.42
C TYR A 538 24.22 -10.51 -12.75
N GLU A 539 23.07 -10.27 -13.35
CA GLU A 539 21.79 -10.77 -12.88
C GLU A 539 21.12 -11.56 -14.00
N PHE A 540 20.66 -12.77 -13.67
CA PHE A 540 19.76 -13.54 -14.50
C PHE A 540 18.52 -13.89 -13.68
N SER A 541 17.34 -13.63 -14.24
CA SER A 541 16.08 -14.05 -13.64
C SER A 541 15.18 -14.75 -14.64
N ARG A 542 14.44 -15.74 -14.16
CA ARG A 542 13.44 -16.50 -14.90
C ARG A 542 12.21 -16.69 -14.02
N THR A 543 11.05 -16.46 -14.60
CA THR A 543 9.76 -16.80 -14.00
C THR A 543 9.00 -17.69 -14.97
N ASP A 544 8.56 -18.85 -14.49
CA ASP A 544 7.66 -19.74 -15.19
C ASP A 544 6.30 -19.68 -14.48
N GLN A 545 5.22 -19.59 -15.26
CA GLN A 545 3.86 -19.60 -14.73
C GLN A 545 3.04 -20.63 -15.49
N SER A 546 2.21 -21.37 -14.75
CA SER A 546 1.22 -22.29 -15.29
C SER A 546 -0.13 -22.00 -14.65
N SER A 547 -1.20 -22.17 -15.41
CA SER A 547 -2.56 -22.01 -14.92
C SER A 547 -3.48 -23.05 -15.50
N MET A 548 -4.50 -23.41 -14.73
CA MET A 548 -5.62 -24.20 -15.17
C MET A 548 -6.89 -23.70 -14.51
N SER A 549 -8.02 -23.88 -15.19
CA SER A 549 -9.33 -23.69 -14.61
C SER A 549 -10.27 -24.80 -15.06
N ALA A 550 -11.28 -25.04 -14.23
CA ALA A 550 -12.37 -25.95 -14.54
C ALA A 550 -13.64 -25.43 -13.87
N GLY A 551 -14.78 -25.72 -14.49
CA GLY A 551 -16.07 -25.40 -13.92
C GLY A 551 -17.09 -26.48 -14.22
N ARG A 552 -18.02 -26.65 -13.28
CA ARG A 552 -19.16 -27.56 -13.41
C ARG A 552 -20.43 -26.83 -13.01
N THR A 553 -21.54 -27.25 -13.60
CA THR A 553 -22.90 -26.78 -13.29
C THR A 553 -23.81 -27.97 -13.03
N ASP A 554 -25.05 -27.70 -12.65
CA ASP A 554 -26.11 -28.69 -12.48
C ASP A 554 -25.75 -29.75 -11.42
N PHE A 555 -25.68 -29.30 -10.17
CA PHE A 555 -25.34 -30.13 -9.02
C PHE A 555 -26.62 -30.74 -8.41
N PRO A 556 -26.73 -32.08 -8.31
CA PRO A 556 -27.86 -32.74 -7.67
C PRO A 556 -27.77 -32.68 -6.13
N ILE A 557 -26.58 -32.41 -5.58
CA ILE A 557 -26.33 -32.20 -4.16
C ILE A 557 -25.49 -30.93 -3.97
N THR A 558 -25.85 -30.09 -3.00
CA THR A 558 -25.19 -28.81 -2.74
C THR A 558 -24.41 -28.75 -1.43
N ASP A 559 -24.56 -29.77 -0.57
CA ASP A 559 -23.78 -29.90 0.67
C ASP A 559 -22.29 -30.17 0.40
N ILE A 560 -21.98 -30.74 -0.77
CA ILE A 560 -20.62 -31.05 -1.21
C ILE A 560 -20.39 -30.44 -2.58
N MET A 561 -19.74 -29.28 -2.61
CA MET A 561 -19.44 -28.56 -3.84
C MET A 561 -18.08 -28.97 -4.41
N ASP A 562 -17.98 -30.20 -4.93
CA ASP A 562 -16.79 -30.71 -5.63
C ASP A 562 -17.07 -31.04 -7.10
N LEU A 563 -16.08 -30.84 -7.97
CA LEU A 563 -16.26 -30.95 -9.44
C LEU A 563 -16.86 -32.29 -9.90
N ASN A 564 -16.64 -33.37 -9.16
CA ASN A 564 -17.16 -34.70 -9.51
C ASN A 564 -18.68 -34.83 -9.38
N TYR A 565 -19.34 -33.94 -8.64
CA TYR A 565 -20.78 -33.99 -8.40
C TYR A 565 -21.58 -33.11 -9.36
N GLY A 566 -20.96 -32.20 -10.12
CA GLY A 566 -21.69 -31.44 -11.14
C GLY A 566 -21.88 -32.24 -12.42
N LEU A 567 -23.10 -32.27 -12.94
CA LEU A 567 -23.49 -33.10 -14.10
C LEU A 567 -23.01 -32.51 -15.43
N GLU A 568 -22.89 -31.19 -15.51
CA GLU A 568 -22.51 -30.48 -16.72
C GLU A 568 -21.13 -29.84 -16.61
N VAL A 569 -20.34 -29.92 -17.68
CA VAL A 569 -19.05 -29.23 -17.79
C VAL A 569 -19.29 -27.80 -18.28
N ASN A 570 -18.79 -26.82 -17.53
CA ASN A 570 -18.71 -25.45 -18.01
C ASN A 570 -17.54 -25.32 -18.99
N LYS A 571 -17.84 -25.42 -20.29
CA LYS A 571 -16.85 -25.40 -21.37
C LYS A 571 -16.04 -24.09 -21.43
N ASP A 572 -16.61 -22.98 -20.96
CA ASP A 572 -15.94 -21.68 -20.94
C ASP A 572 -14.89 -21.56 -19.83
N LEU A 573 -14.89 -22.48 -18.86
CA LEU A 573 -13.94 -22.53 -17.77
C LEU A 573 -12.89 -23.61 -17.92
N VAL A 574 -13.02 -24.56 -18.85
CA VAL A 574 -11.97 -25.56 -19.13
C VAL A 574 -10.87 -24.90 -19.95
N LYS A 575 -9.92 -24.29 -19.25
CA LYS A 575 -8.84 -23.51 -19.84
C LYS A 575 -7.52 -23.82 -19.13
N GLY A 576 -6.42 -23.56 -19.81
CA GLY A 576 -5.09 -23.63 -19.25
C GLY A 576 -4.12 -22.79 -20.05
N GLY A 577 -2.99 -22.46 -19.44
CA GLY A 577 -1.98 -21.64 -20.08
C GLY A 577 -0.64 -21.74 -19.37
N HIS A 578 0.41 -21.37 -20.09
CA HIS A 578 1.73 -21.20 -19.51
C HIS A 578 2.33 -19.88 -20.01
N SER A 579 3.25 -19.32 -19.24
CA SER A 579 4.07 -18.18 -19.67
C SER A 579 5.49 -18.32 -19.11
N GLN A 580 6.45 -17.72 -19.81
CA GLN A 580 7.82 -17.62 -19.35
C GLN A 580 8.32 -16.19 -19.51
N ALA A 581 8.87 -15.63 -18.43
CA ALA A 581 9.60 -14.38 -18.45
C ALA A 581 11.07 -14.65 -18.15
N LYS A 582 11.98 -14.03 -18.92
CA LYS A 582 13.43 -14.13 -18.72
C LYS A 582 14.05 -12.76 -18.83
N ARG A 583 14.98 -12.44 -17.94
CA ARG A 583 15.76 -11.20 -17.95
C ARG A 583 17.22 -11.49 -17.64
N ALA A 584 18.07 -10.68 -18.24
CA ALA A 584 19.50 -10.68 -17.97
C ALA A 584 20.01 -9.25 -17.98
N GLY A 585 20.93 -8.93 -17.09
CA GLY A 585 21.51 -7.60 -17.01
C GLY A 585 22.84 -7.54 -16.30
N TYR A 586 23.59 -6.48 -16.57
CA TYR A 586 24.84 -6.15 -15.91
C TYR A 586 24.70 -4.84 -15.16
N VAL A 587 25.16 -4.80 -13.91
CA VAL A 587 25.18 -3.60 -13.08
C VAL A 587 26.62 -3.22 -12.78
N ILE A 588 26.94 -1.95 -12.99
CA ILE A 588 28.20 -1.33 -12.62
C ILE A 588 27.87 -0.21 -11.65
N ARG A 589 28.55 -0.19 -10.51
CA ARG A 589 28.47 0.91 -9.54
C ARG A 589 29.87 1.24 -9.03
N LEU A 590 30.21 2.52 -9.02
CA LEU A 590 31.49 3.04 -8.55
C LEU A 590 31.21 4.20 -7.60
N ASN A 591 31.78 4.16 -6.40
CA ASN A 591 31.71 5.26 -5.44
C ASN A 591 33.11 5.76 -5.12
N TYR A 592 33.21 7.07 -4.94
CA TYR A 592 34.42 7.76 -4.55
C TYR A 592 34.10 8.82 -3.50
N SER A 593 34.88 8.85 -2.43
CA SER A 593 34.85 9.89 -1.40
C SER A 593 36.27 10.42 -1.21
N TYR A 594 36.41 11.75 -1.25
CA TYR A 594 37.65 12.43 -0.85
C TYR A 594 37.44 13.13 0.49
N ASP A 595 38.22 12.70 1.49
CA ASP A 595 38.24 13.24 2.86
C ASP A 595 36.85 13.29 3.52
N ASP A 596 35.92 12.45 3.03
CA ASP A 596 34.51 12.47 3.41
C ASP A 596 33.84 13.84 3.18
N LYS A 597 34.35 14.65 2.24
CA LYS A 597 33.82 15.97 1.84
C LYS A 597 33.16 15.96 0.48
N TYR A 598 33.88 15.44 -0.52
CA TYR A 598 33.43 15.36 -1.90
C TYR A 598 33.08 13.93 -2.23
N LEU A 599 31.82 13.72 -2.60
CA LEU A 599 31.23 12.42 -2.85
C LEU A 599 30.85 12.34 -4.32
N LEU A 600 31.23 11.26 -4.98
CA LEU A 600 30.88 10.96 -6.36
C LEU A 600 30.39 9.51 -6.43
N GLU A 601 29.26 9.30 -7.08
CA GLU A 601 28.74 7.99 -7.41
C GLU A 601 28.43 7.94 -8.91
N PHE A 602 28.91 6.89 -9.58
CA PHE A 602 28.52 6.52 -10.92
C PHE A 602 27.84 5.15 -10.89
N THR A 603 26.73 5.03 -11.60
CA THR A 603 26.06 3.75 -11.81
C THR A 603 25.68 3.60 -13.27
N SER A 604 25.73 2.38 -13.79
CA SER A 604 25.17 2.07 -15.09
C SER A 604 24.65 0.66 -15.10
N ARG A 605 23.48 0.48 -15.71
CA ARG A 605 22.90 -0.84 -15.93
C ARG A 605 22.71 -1.10 -17.41
N ILE A 606 22.98 -2.34 -17.83
CA ILE A 606 22.83 -2.83 -19.19
C ILE A 606 21.87 -4.01 -19.14
N ASP A 607 20.62 -3.81 -19.55
CA ASP A 607 19.54 -4.80 -19.41
C ASP A 607 19.02 -5.28 -20.76
N ALA A 608 18.61 -6.55 -20.82
CA ALA A 608 17.94 -7.15 -21.96
C ALA A 608 16.44 -7.44 -21.68
N SER A 609 15.57 -7.11 -22.64
CA SER A 609 14.15 -7.50 -22.61
C SER A 609 13.75 -8.43 -23.77
N THR A 610 13.04 -9.51 -23.46
CA THR A 610 12.45 -10.41 -24.46
C THR A 610 11.25 -9.81 -25.19
N ALA A 611 10.65 -8.74 -24.65
CA ALA A 611 9.53 -8.02 -25.23
C ALA A 611 9.94 -7.07 -26.37
N LEU A 612 11.24 -6.90 -26.60
CA LEU A 612 11.79 -6.04 -27.63
C LEU A 612 12.47 -6.84 -28.76
N PRO A 613 12.46 -6.30 -30.00
CA PRO A 613 13.17 -6.88 -31.14
C PRO A 613 14.65 -7.14 -30.85
N LYS A 614 15.23 -8.16 -31.48
CA LYS A 614 16.65 -8.54 -31.31
C LYS A 614 17.63 -7.37 -31.43
N LYS A 615 17.33 -6.40 -32.31
CA LYS A 615 18.15 -5.21 -32.55
C LYS A 615 18.13 -4.21 -31.38
N TYR A 616 17.03 -4.10 -30.63
CA TYR A 616 16.82 -3.04 -29.63
C TYR A 616 16.65 -3.58 -28.20
N ARG A 617 16.76 -4.90 -28.00
CA ARG A 617 16.50 -5.53 -26.70
C ARG A 617 17.48 -5.16 -25.59
N TRP A 618 18.72 -4.80 -25.93
CA TRP A 618 19.71 -4.34 -24.96
C TRP A 618 19.63 -2.82 -24.82
N GLY A 619 19.43 -2.33 -23.60
CA GLY A 619 19.43 -0.91 -23.26
C GLY A 619 20.53 -0.58 -22.25
N VAL A 620 21.05 0.65 -22.30
CA VAL A 620 22.08 1.16 -21.38
C VAL A 620 21.53 2.35 -20.62
N PHE A 621 21.65 2.32 -19.29
CA PHE A 621 20.97 3.20 -18.35
C PHE A 621 21.97 3.77 -17.33
N PRO A 622 22.69 4.85 -17.68
CA PRO A 622 23.70 5.45 -16.81
C PRO A 622 23.09 6.48 -15.83
N GLY A 623 23.77 6.69 -14.72
CA GLY A 623 23.49 7.75 -13.75
C GLY A 623 24.74 8.20 -13.01
N VAL A 624 24.78 9.48 -12.65
CA VAL A 624 25.86 10.10 -11.88
C VAL A 624 25.24 10.96 -10.78
N SER A 625 25.79 10.88 -9.58
CA SER A 625 25.44 11.75 -8.46
C SER A 625 26.68 12.28 -7.76
N VAL A 626 26.58 13.53 -7.31
CA VAL A 626 27.63 14.24 -6.58
C VAL A 626 27.07 14.78 -5.27
N GLY A 627 27.91 14.81 -4.24
CA GLY A 627 27.59 15.39 -2.95
C GLY A 627 28.76 16.19 -2.41
N TRP A 628 28.46 17.35 -1.82
CA TRP A 628 29.44 18.19 -1.14
C TRP A 628 28.97 18.48 0.28
N ARG A 629 29.76 18.02 1.25
CA ARG A 629 29.54 18.29 2.66
C ARG A 629 30.21 19.61 3.05
N LEU A 630 29.50 20.71 2.81
CA LEU A 630 29.97 22.07 3.07
C LEU A 630 30.34 22.26 4.55
N SER A 631 29.62 21.63 5.47
CA SER A 631 29.94 21.70 6.92
C SER A 631 31.24 21.02 7.31
N GLN A 632 31.90 20.29 6.40
CA GLN A 632 33.22 19.73 6.65
C GLN A 632 34.36 20.66 6.23
N GLU A 633 34.06 21.78 5.56
CA GLU A 633 35.06 22.79 5.24
C GLU A 633 35.42 23.65 6.44
N ASP A 634 36.71 23.96 6.58
CA ASP A 634 37.23 24.66 7.75
C ASP A 634 36.63 26.06 7.87
N PHE A 635 36.52 26.79 6.74
CA PHE A 635 35.88 28.10 6.70
C PHE A 635 34.40 28.07 7.13
N PHE A 636 33.70 26.98 6.85
CA PHE A 636 32.27 26.85 7.19
C PHE A 636 32.10 26.54 8.67
N LYS A 637 32.93 25.61 9.20
CA LYS A 637 32.96 25.27 10.63
C LYS A 637 33.22 26.50 11.49
N GLU A 638 34.13 27.38 11.06
CA GLU A 638 34.46 28.62 11.75
C GLU A 638 33.34 29.67 11.64
N ALA A 639 32.73 29.83 10.47
CA ALA A 639 31.70 30.85 10.24
C ALA A 639 30.31 30.49 10.78
N VAL A 640 29.96 29.19 10.78
CA VAL A 640 28.60 28.70 11.07
C VAL A 640 28.64 27.50 12.03
N PRO A 641 29.18 27.65 13.26
CA PRO A 641 29.42 26.53 14.18
C PRO A 641 28.14 25.86 14.68
N PHE A 642 26.98 26.52 14.57
CA PHE A 642 25.68 25.96 14.94
C PHE A 642 25.12 24.97 13.91
N MET A 643 25.78 24.76 12.77
CA MET A 643 25.32 23.90 11.68
C MET A 643 26.29 22.72 11.49
N GLU A 644 26.02 21.61 12.18
CA GLU A 644 26.92 20.44 12.23
C GLU A 644 26.97 19.71 10.88
N ASN A 645 25.83 19.67 10.20
CA ASN A 645 25.71 19.07 8.87
C ASN A 645 25.09 20.06 7.90
N LEU A 646 25.76 20.24 6.77
CA LEU A 646 25.20 20.83 5.57
C LEU A 646 25.77 20.08 4.38
N LYS A 647 24.92 19.36 3.67
CA LYS A 647 25.26 18.61 2.47
C LYS A 647 24.37 19.06 1.32
N ILE A 648 25.00 19.43 0.21
CA ILE A 648 24.33 19.69 -1.05
C ILE A 648 24.58 18.49 -1.94
N ARG A 649 23.52 17.98 -2.57
CA ARG A 649 23.58 16.82 -3.47
C ARG A 649 22.89 17.13 -4.79
N ALA A 650 23.42 16.58 -5.88
CA ALA A 650 22.83 16.68 -7.19
C ALA A 650 23.03 15.37 -7.96
N SER A 651 22.07 15.03 -8.81
CA SER A 651 22.12 13.79 -9.57
C SER A 651 21.38 13.89 -10.89
N VAL A 652 21.83 13.08 -11.84
CA VAL A 652 21.19 12.88 -13.13
C VAL A 652 21.30 11.41 -13.50
N GLY A 653 20.21 10.83 -14.00
CA GLY A 653 20.22 9.44 -14.46
C GLY A 653 19.13 9.13 -15.45
N ARG A 654 19.38 8.12 -16.28
CA ARG A 654 18.44 7.60 -17.26
C ARG A 654 18.05 6.18 -16.90
N LEU A 655 16.75 5.91 -16.90
CA LEU A 655 16.17 4.59 -16.73
C LEU A 655 15.36 4.19 -17.97
N GLY A 656 15.23 2.88 -18.19
CA GLY A 656 14.37 2.32 -19.23
C GLY A 656 13.11 1.69 -18.64
N SER A 657 12.07 1.49 -19.47
CA SER A 657 10.95 0.58 -19.17
C SER A 657 10.42 -0.13 -20.43
N ASP A 658 10.00 -1.38 -20.23
CA ASP A 658 9.32 -2.24 -21.20
C ASP A 658 7.94 -2.70 -20.69
N ARG A 659 7.46 -2.16 -19.57
CA ARG A 659 6.31 -2.68 -18.82
C ARG A 659 5.03 -2.74 -19.65
N ALA A 660 4.79 -1.73 -20.50
CA ALA A 660 3.60 -1.66 -21.35
C ALA A 660 3.50 -2.80 -22.39
N ILE A 661 4.61 -3.42 -22.76
CA ILE A 661 4.67 -4.45 -23.81
C ILE A 661 5.17 -5.81 -23.31
N SER A 662 5.49 -5.94 -22.01
CA SER A 662 6.19 -7.12 -21.48
C SER A 662 5.42 -8.42 -21.68
N ASN A 663 4.09 -8.34 -21.76
CA ASN A 663 3.20 -9.50 -21.85
C ASN A 663 2.55 -9.64 -23.25
N THR A 664 2.81 -8.73 -24.18
CA THR A 664 2.12 -8.70 -25.48
C THR A 664 3.03 -9.04 -26.65
N MET A 665 4.35 -8.84 -26.50
CA MET A 665 5.37 -9.15 -27.52
C MET A 665 5.01 -8.65 -28.93
N THR A 666 4.41 -7.46 -29.05
CA THR A 666 3.78 -6.90 -30.26
C THR A 666 4.74 -6.57 -31.42
N TYR A 667 6.00 -7.00 -31.33
CA TYR A 667 6.98 -6.89 -32.41
C TYR A 667 7.00 -8.06 -33.39
N PHE A 668 6.28 -9.15 -33.09
CA PHE A 668 6.09 -10.28 -34.00
C PHE A 668 4.65 -10.77 -33.99
N SER A 669 4.25 -11.48 -35.05
CA SER A 669 2.86 -11.90 -35.23
C SER A 669 2.58 -13.12 -34.37
N THR A 670 1.49 -13.07 -33.61
CA THR A 670 0.97 -14.24 -32.89
C THR A 670 -0.29 -14.76 -33.58
N ALA A 671 -0.67 -15.99 -33.26
CA ALA A 671 -1.89 -16.61 -33.75
C ALA A 671 -2.76 -17.02 -32.54
N SER A 672 -4.05 -16.75 -32.59
CA SER A 672 -5.01 -17.08 -31.54
C SER A 672 -6.25 -17.76 -32.12
N LEU A 673 -6.81 -18.69 -31.36
CA LEU A 673 -8.08 -19.32 -31.74
C LEU A 673 -9.23 -18.35 -31.44
N SER A 674 -10.22 -18.27 -32.34
CA SER A 674 -11.37 -17.39 -32.15
C SER A 674 -12.14 -17.73 -30.86
N ALA A 675 -12.63 -16.67 -30.19
CA ALA A 675 -13.45 -16.82 -28.99
C ALA A 675 -14.72 -17.59 -29.32
N ASP A 676 -15.45 -17.08 -30.31
CA ASP A 676 -16.67 -17.69 -30.82
C ASP A 676 -16.41 -18.42 -32.15
N PRO A 677 -17.03 -19.58 -32.36
CA PRO A 677 -17.03 -20.23 -33.65
C PRO A 677 -17.84 -19.37 -34.64
N THR A 678 -17.30 -19.17 -35.85
CA THR A 678 -17.95 -18.38 -36.90
C THR A 678 -18.12 -19.21 -38.17
N VAL A 679 -19.13 -18.88 -38.98
CA VAL A 679 -19.36 -19.57 -40.25
C VAL A 679 -18.45 -18.94 -41.30
N LEU A 680 -17.33 -19.61 -41.59
CA LEU A 680 -16.37 -19.19 -42.63
C LEU A 680 -16.77 -19.70 -44.02
N PHE A 681 -17.21 -20.95 -44.10
CA PHE A 681 -17.69 -21.60 -45.32
C PHE A 681 -18.86 -22.53 -44.98
N GLY A 682 -19.89 -22.57 -45.83
CA GLY A 682 -21.10 -23.38 -45.59
C GLY A 682 -21.99 -22.80 -44.49
N THR A 683 -22.56 -23.65 -43.63
CA THR A 683 -23.49 -23.26 -42.55
C THR A 683 -23.01 -23.64 -41.14
N SER A 684 -21.89 -24.36 -41.03
CA SER A 684 -21.39 -24.83 -39.73
C SER A 684 -20.40 -23.82 -39.13
N PRO A 685 -20.65 -23.29 -37.92
CA PRO A 685 -19.72 -22.39 -37.27
C PRO A 685 -18.50 -23.19 -36.79
N GLN A 686 -17.30 -22.69 -37.07
CA GLN A 686 -16.02 -23.29 -36.68
C GLN A 686 -15.16 -22.25 -35.99
N LYS A 687 -14.37 -22.68 -35.00
CA LYS A 687 -13.29 -21.83 -34.49
C LYS A 687 -12.21 -21.72 -35.55
N TYR A 688 -11.63 -20.54 -35.69
CA TYR A 688 -10.55 -20.30 -36.64
C TYR A 688 -9.33 -19.73 -35.94
N LEU A 689 -8.19 -19.89 -36.60
CA LEU A 689 -6.93 -19.31 -36.14
C LEU A 689 -6.78 -17.91 -36.76
N GLY A 690 -6.99 -16.88 -35.95
CA GLY A 690 -6.76 -15.49 -36.31
C GLY A 690 -5.30 -15.08 -36.07
N LEU A 691 -4.79 -14.17 -36.89
CA LEU A 691 -3.50 -13.52 -36.64
C LEU A 691 -3.71 -12.25 -35.82
N SER A 692 -2.70 -11.87 -35.04
CA SER A 692 -2.66 -10.59 -34.34
C SER A 692 -2.68 -9.40 -35.30
N SER A 693 -2.99 -8.21 -34.78
CA SER A 693 -2.79 -6.94 -35.48
C SER A 693 -1.36 -6.80 -36.06
N PRO A 694 -1.16 -5.91 -37.05
CA PRO A 694 0.17 -5.63 -37.59
C PRO A 694 1.23 -5.39 -36.50
N VAL A 695 2.45 -5.84 -36.78
CA VAL A 695 3.54 -5.81 -35.78
C VAL A 695 4.35 -4.53 -35.89
N ASN A 696 4.99 -4.12 -34.80
CA ASN A 696 5.99 -3.06 -34.82
C ASN A 696 7.40 -3.62 -34.58
N PRO A 697 8.19 -3.90 -35.64
CA PRO A 697 9.55 -4.45 -35.50
C PRO A 697 10.57 -3.41 -35.03
N LEU A 698 10.16 -2.14 -34.87
CA LEU A 698 11.00 -1.01 -34.47
C LEU A 698 10.79 -0.58 -33.02
N LEU A 699 10.06 -1.36 -32.22
CA LEU A 699 9.86 -1.09 -30.79
C LEU A 699 11.20 -0.96 -30.06
N LYS A 700 11.26 0.05 -29.18
CA LYS A 700 12.41 0.41 -28.35
C LYS A 700 11.94 0.61 -26.91
N TRP A 701 12.91 0.68 -26.01
CA TRP A 701 12.70 1.09 -24.62
C TRP A 701 12.01 2.46 -24.53
N GLN A 702 11.04 2.58 -23.63
CA GLN A 702 10.64 3.87 -23.05
C GLN A 702 11.77 4.36 -22.16
N LEU A 703 12.06 5.66 -22.18
CA LEU A 703 13.19 6.24 -21.44
C LEU A 703 12.70 7.31 -20.48
N THR A 704 13.20 7.32 -19.25
CA THR A 704 12.94 8.35 -18.25
C THR A 704 14.26 8.95 -17.78
N ASP A 705 14.43 10.24 -18.01
CA ASP A 705 15.56 11.04 -17.52
C ASP A 705 15.16 11.76 -16.23
N THR A 706 15.89 11.55 -15.14
CA THR A 706 15.64 12.16 -13.84
C THR A 706 16.79 13.10 -13.49
N TYR A 707 16.44 14.29 -13.02
CA TYR A 707 17.34 15.30 -12.47
C TYR A 707 16.89 15.62 -11.05
N ASN A 708 17.81 15.65 -10.09
CA ASN A 708 17.50 15.96 -8.70
C ASN A 708 18.57 16.90 -8.10
N ILE A 709 18.12 17.84 -7.29
CA ILE A 709 18.97 18.68 -6.43
C ILE A 709 18.41 18.58 -5.01
N GLY A 710 19.27 18.32 -4.04
CA GLY A 710 18.88 18.15 -2.64
C GLY A 710 19.79 18.93 -1.69
N ILE A 711 19.21 19.38 -0.60
CA ILE A 711 19.92 19.98 0.54
C ILE A 711 19.51 19.20 1.79
N GLU A 712 20.50 18.81 2.58
CA GLU A 712 20.32 18.14 3.86
C GLU A 712 21.11 18.91 4.93
N SER A 713 20.45 19.29 6.01
CA SER A 713 21.09 20.04 7.10
C SER A 713 20.63 19.59 8.49
N SER A 714 21.53 19.76 9.45
CA SER A 714 21.30 19.57 10.90
C SER A 714 21.90 20.77 11.63
N MET A 715 21.15 21.33 12.58
CA MET A 715 21.51 22.52 13.33
C MET A 715 21.28 22.32 14.83
N TRP A 716 22.09 22.99 15.66
CA TRP A 716 22.06 23.00 17.13
C TRP A 716 22.07 21.59 17.72
N ASN A 717 23.07 20.81 17.33
CA ASN A 717 23.29 19.41 17.71
C ASN A 717 22.10 18.51 17.39
N GLY A 718 21.52 18.67 16.20
CA GLY A 718 20.39 17.84 15.75
C GLY A 718 19.02 18.26 16.29
N LEU A 719 18.94 19.41 16.97
CA LEU A 719 17.67 19.98 17.43
C LEU A 719 16.75 20.27 16.24
N LEU A 720 17.28 20.82 15.14
CA LEU A 720 16.52 21.06 13.90
C LEU A 720 17.21 20.36 12.71
N GLY A 721 16.42 19.59 11.96
CA GLY A 721 16.83 18.99 10.70
C GLY A 721 15.95 19.46 9.54
N VAL A 722 16.58 19.73 8.39
CA VAL A 722 15.89 20.12 7.16
C VAL A 722 16.42 19.29 6.00
N GLU A 723 15.52 18.64 5.27
CA GLU A 723 15.81 17.97 4.02
C GLU A 723 14.88 18.51 2.93
N LEU A 724 15.44 19.03 1.85
CA LEU A 724 14.70 19.51 0.68
C LEU A 724 15.25 18.84 -0.56
N ASP A 725 14.41 18.15 -1.32
CA ASP A 725 14.69 17.64 -2.66
C ASP A 725 13.82 18.35 -3.69
N VAL A 726 14.38 18.73 -4.82
CA VAL A 726 13.67 19.24 -6.00
C VAL A 726 14.01 18.35 -7.18
N PHE A 727 13.00 17.91 -7.93
CA PHE A 727 13.19 16.94 -9.00
C PHE A 727 12.45 17.31 -10.30
N TYR A 728 13.01 16.85 -11.41
CA TYR A 728 12.40 16.87 -12.73
C TYR A 728 12.63 15.51 -13.41
N MET A 729 11.57 14.86 -13.83
CA MET A 729 11.58 13.57 -14.53
C MET A 729 10.94 13.76 -15.89
N LYS A 730 11.61 13.36 -16.96
CA LYS A 730 11.09 13.43 -18.33
C LYS A 730 11.08 12.07 -18.97
N THR A 731 9.88 11.57 -19.27
CA THR A 731 9.67 10.33 -19.99
C THR A 731 9.51 10.62 -21.48
N THR A 732 10.23 9.89 -22.31
CA THR A 732 10.20 10.00 -23.77
C THR A 732 10.09 8.61 -24.41
N ARG A 733 9.66 8.58 -25.68
CA ARG A 733 9.45 7.33 -26.42
C ARG A 733 8.43 6.44 -25.72
N SER A 734 7.41 7.05 -25.10
CA SER A 734 6.38 6.32 -24.38
C SER A 734 5.78 5.25 -25.29
N LEU A 735 5.63 4.06 -24.73
CA LEU A 735 5.04 2.91 -25.41
C LEU A 735 3.52 3.06 -25.38
N GLU A 736 2.99 3.79 -26.37
CA GLU A 736 1.57 4.12 -26.46
C GLU A 736 0.81 3.03 -27.20
N SER A 737 -0.24 2.51 -26.56
CA SER A 737 -1.25 1.72 -27.26
C SER A 737 -1.94 2.60 -28.29
N GLN A 738 -2.12 2.08 -29.50
CA GLN A 738 -2.82 2.77 -30.56
C GLN A 738 -4.28 2.34 -30.57
N SER A 739 -5.19 3.30 -30.48
CA SER A 739 -6.63 3.14 -30.66
C SER A 739 -7.21 4.41 -31.28
N ALA A 740 -8.38 4.30 -31.93
CA ALA A 740 -9.26 5.38 -32.44
C ALA A 740 -8.67 6.50 -33.34
N ASN A 741 -7.35 6.62 -33.44
CA ASN A 741 -6.61 7.63 -34.22
C ASN A 741 -6.41 7.20 -35.68
N PHE A 742 -6.78 5.97 -36.01
CA PHE A 742 -6.79 5.45 -37.37
C PHE A 742 -8.22 5.46 -37.90
N PRO A 743 -8.44 5.86 -39.16
CA PRO A 743 -9.76 5.83 -39.77
C PRO A 743 -10.42 4.46 -39.59
N PRO A 744 -11.71 4.38 -39.22
CA PRO A 744 -12.43 3.10 -39.10
C PRO A 744 -12.30 2.19 -40.32
N SER A 745 -12.06 2.77 -41.51
CA SER A 745 -11.80 2.06 -42.76
C SER A 745 -10.57 1.15 -42.74
N LEU A 746 -9.63 1.33 -41.79
CA LEU A 746 -8.48 0.44 -41.62
C LEU A 746 -8.80 -0.83 -40.83
N GLY A 747 -10.00 -0.98 -40.25
CA GLY A 747 -10.42 -2.24 -39.63
C GLY A 747 -9.44 -2.80 -38.58
N SER A 748 -8.84 -1.93 -37.77
CA SER A 748 -7.80 -2.27 -36.78
C SER A 748 -6.47 -2.77 -37.36
N TYR A 749 -6.20 -2.55 -38.66
CA TYR A 749 -4.96 -2.89 -39.34
C TYR A 749 -3.86 -1.84 -39.11
N TYR A 750 -3.40 -1.72 -37.88
CA TYR A 750 -2.27 -0.88 -37.48
C TYR A 750 -1.52 -1.49 -36.29
N PRO A 751 -0.27 -1.10 -36.02
CA PRO A 751 0.46 -1.63 -34.88
C PRO A 751 -0.17 -1.26 -33.55
N THR A 752 -0.36 -2.25 -32.67
CA THR A 752 -0.97 -2.02 -31.35
C THR A 752 -0.16 -1.08 -30.48
N TYR A 753 1.17 -1.08 -30.60
CA TYR A 753 2.05 -0.21 -29.81
C TYR A 753 3.10 0.51 -30.67
N ILE A 754 3.35 1.78 -30.35
CA ILE A 754 4.44 2.58 -30.93
C ILE A 754 5.19 3.38 -29.86
N ASN A 755 6.41 3.80 -30.16
CA ASN A 755 7.19 4.72 -29.33
C ASN A 755 6.96 6.18 -29.79
N TYR A 756 5.96 6.88 -29.26
CA TYR A 756 5.61 8.23 -29.71
C TYR A 756 5.51 9.26 -28.58
N GLY A 757 4.85 8.92 -27.49
CA GLY A 757 4.53 9.85 -26.42
C GLY A 757 5.72 10.41 -25.65
N SER A 758 5.46 11.50 -24.93
CA SER A 758 6.33 12.01 -23.88
C SER A 758 5.53 12.79 -22.83
N HIS A 759 5.98 12.73 -21.59
CA HIS A 759 5.42 13.43 -20.45
C HIS A 759 6.50 13.76 -19.44
N ASP A 760 6.24 14.70 -18.54
CA ASP A 760 7.13 15.00 -17.42
C ASP A 760 6.42 14.96 -16.06
N ASN A 761 7.21 14.77 -15.01
CA ASN A 761 6.82 14.86 -13.61
C ASN A 761 7.82 15.79 -12.92
N ARG A 762 7.32 16.76 -12.15
CA ARG A 762 8.18 17.71 -11.44
C ARG A 762 7.62 18.03 -10.07
N GLY A 763 8.50 18.38 -9.15
CA GLY A 763 8.07 18.55 -7.78
C GLY A 763 9.17 18.90 -6.80
N PHE A 764 8.77 18.98 -5.53
CA PHE A 764 9.68 19.08 -4.41
C PHE A 764 9.18 18.24 -3.24
N GLU A 765 10.11 17.87 -2.36
CA GLU A 765 9.91 17.08 -1.15
C GLU A 765 10.62 17.81 -0.01
N LEU A 766 9.91 18.15 1.06
CA LEU A 766 10.43 18.83 2.23
C LEU A 766 10.20 17.97 3.47
N VAL A 767 11.24 17.80 4.29
CA VAL A 767 11.15 17.21 5.62
C VAL A 767 11.73 18.19 6.62
N LEU A 768 10.97 18.44 7.68
CA LEU A 768 11.40 19.20 8.84
C LEU A 768 11.33 18.28 10.05
N SER A 769 12.41 18.19 10.82
CA SER A 769 12.45 17.40 12.04
C SER A 769 12.94 18.25 13.21
N HIS A 770 12.32 18.10 14.37
CA HIS A 770 12.73 18.72 15.60
C HIS A 770 12.70 17.71 16.74
N ASN A 771 13.84 17.49 17.40
CA ASN A 771 13.97 16.52 18.48
C ASN A 771 14.59 17.21 19.69
N ASN A 772 13.95 17.09 20.85
CA ASN A 772 14.46 17.74 22.05
C ASN A 772 14.11 16.93 23.31
N GLN A 773 14.91 17.12 24.36
CA GLN A 773 14.72 16.52 25.67
C GLN A 773 14.71 17.60 26.74
N ILE A 774 13.64 17.62 27.53
CA ILE A 774 13.46 18.52 28.67
C ILE A 774 13.38 17.63 29.91
N ARG A 775 14.51 17.50 30.63
CA ARG A 775 14.65 16.57 31.77
C ARG A 775 14.32 15.13 31.36
N ASP A 776 13.28 14.54 31.97
CA ASP A 776 12.81 13.17 31.70
C ASP A 776 11.82 13.09 30.53
N PHE A 777 11.47 14.22 29.90
CA PHE A 777 10.50 14.29 28.81
C PHE A 777 11.22 14.49 27.48
N THR A 778 11.13 13.51 26.59
CA THR A 778 11.67 13.59 25.23
C THR A 778 10.52 13.75 24.27
N TYR A 779 10.63 14.70 23.33
CA TYR A 779 9.64 14.86 22.26
C TYR A 779 10.29 15.00 20.89
N ARG A 780 9.53 14.60 19.88
CA ARG A 780 9.93 14.57 18.48
C ARG A 780 8.78 15.06 17.62
N VAL A 781 9.10 15.96 16.69
CA VAL A 781 8.17 16.50 15.71
C VAL A 781 8.79 16.31 14.35
N ARG A 782 8.14 15.57 13.46
CA ARG A 782 8.60 15.36 12.09
C ARG A 782 7.49 15.66 11.11
N GLY A 783 7.62 16.77 10.40
CA GLY A 783 6.75 17.16 9.29
C GLY A 783 7.35 16.73 7.96
N ASN A 784 6.52 16.23 7.05
CA ASN A 784 6.91 16.01 5.66
C ASN A 784 5.84 16.56 4.71
N LEU A 785 6.27 17.08 3.58
CA LEU A 785 5.45 17.61 2.51
C LEU A 785 6.05 17.18 1.18
N SER A 786 5.22 16.73 0.26
CA SER A 786 5.63 16.43 -1.10
C SER A 786 4.59 16.95 -2.07
N TRP A 787 5.07 17.59 -3.14
CA TRP A 787 4.25 18.03 -4.25
C TRP A 787 4.86 17.50 -5.55
N ALA A 788 4.05 16.81 -6.35
CA ALA A 788 4.44 16.23 -7.61
C ALA A 788 3.33 16.42 -8.64
N ARG A 789 3.63 17.14 -9.73
CA ARG A 789 2.69 17.36 -10.83
C ARG A 789 3.24 16.79 -12.12
N ASN A 790 2.37 16.15 -12.88
CA ASN A 790 2.66 15.62 -14.21
C ASN A 790 2.14 16.56 -15.32
N LYS A 791 2.78 16.52 -16.50
CA LYS A 791 2.29 17.17 -17.72
C LYS A 791 2.50 16.27 -18.93
N VAL A 792 1.46 16.13 -19.77
CA VAL A 792 1.58 15.53 -21.11
C VAL A 792 2.31 16.52 -22.01
N LEU A 793 3.46 16.12 -22.57
CA LEU A 793 4.24 16.94 -23.48
C LEU A 793 3.95 16.61 -24.94
N LYS A 794 3.65 15.34 -25.22
CA LYS A 794 3.33 14.84 -26.56
C LYS A 794 2.54 13.54 -26.43
N MET A 795 1.47 13.42 -27.19
CA MET A 795 0.72 12.17 -27.38
C MET A 795 0.05 12.18 -28.76
N THR A 796 -0.49 11.03 -29.16
CA THR A 796 -1.22 10.91 -30.42
C THR A 796 -2.61 11.54 -30.28
N GLU A 797 -2.86 12.66 -30.98
CA GLU A 797 -4.13 13.40 -31.00
C GLU A 797 -4.44 13.86 -32.44
N ASP A 798 -5.73 14.00 -32.79
CA ASP A 798 -6.14 14.53 -34.10
C ASP A 798 -5.70 16.00 -34.24
N ALA A 799 -5.27 16.37 -35.45
CA ALA A 799 -4.78 17.72 -35.74
C ALA A 799 -5.87 18.78 -35.54
N ASN A 800 -7.14 18.42 -35.74
CA ASN A 800 -8.29 19.32 -35.69
C ASN A 800 -8.90 19.48 -34.29
N VAL A 801 -8.36 18.80 -33.26
CA VAL A 801 -8.80 19.02 -31.87
C VAL A 801 -8.49 20.47 -31.48
N PRO A 802 -9.50 21.28 -31.07
CA PRO A 802 -9.28 22.64 -30.60
C PRO A 802 -8.33 22.70 -29.40
N ASP A 803 -7.58 23.77 -29.24
CA ASP A 803 -6.54 23.87 -28.19
C ASP A 803 -7.09 23.69 -26.77
N TYR A 804 -8.31 24.17 -26.51
CA TYR A 804 -8.98 23.99 -25.22
C TYR A 804 -9.40 22.54 -24.94
N LYS A 805 -9.42 21.67 -25.97
CA LYS A 805 -9.70 20.23 -25.86
C LYS A 805 -8.44 19.35 -25.95
N ARG A 806 -7.25 19.92 -26.09
CA ARG A 806 -6.01 19.13 -26.15
C ARG A 806 -5.65 18.58 -24.76
N ALA A 807 -5.36 17.28 -24.69
CA ALA A 807 -4.75 16.66 -23.53
C ALA A 807 -3.26 17.04 -23.45
N THR A 808 -2.58 17.21 -24.59
CA THR A 808 -1.23 17.80 -24.65
C THR A 808 -1.23 19.19 -23.99
N GLY A 809 -0.25 19.43 -23.12
CA GLY A 809 -0.10 20.70 -22.43
C GLY A 809 -0.72 20.76 -21.03
N GLY A 810 -1.48 19.75 -20.60
CA GLY A 810 -1.94 19.67 -19.20
C GLY A 810 -1.70 18.31 -18.53
N PRO A 811 -2.14 18.15 -17.28
CA PRO A 811 -1.86 16.96 -16.50
C PRO A 811 -2.62 15.72 -17.00
N MET A 812 -2.01 14.55 -16.79
CA MET A 812 -2.62 13.24 -17.05
C MET A 812 -3.79 12.96 -16.10
N GLY A 813 -4.76 12.18 -16.57
CA GLY A 813 -5.86 11.67 -15.74
C GLY A 813 -6.91 12.70 -15.32
N ARG A 814 -6.92 13.90 -15.92
CA ARG A 814 -7.97 14.92 -15.70
C ARG A 814 -9.36 14.39 -16.05
N TYR A 815 -10.35 14.89 -15.33
CA TYR A 815 -11.74 14.67 -15.67
C TYR A 815 -12.15 15.54 -16.86
N TRP A 816 -12.75 14.90 -17.86
CA TRP A 816 -13.36 15.56 -19.02
C TRP A 816 -14.88 15.57 -18.91
N GLY A 817 -15.51 16.69 -19.27
CA GLY A 817 -16.94 16.88 -19.05
C GLY A 817 -17.44 18.26 -19.47
N PHE A 818 -18.72 18.52 -19.22
CA PHE A 818 -19.33 19.84 -19.41
C PHE A 818 -19.11 20.74 -18.19
N VAL A 819 -18.96 22.05 -18.40
CA VAL A 819 -18.87 23.00 -17.28
C VAL A 819 -20.28 23.35 -16.81
N ALA A 820 -20.58 23.09 -15.54
CA ALA A 820 -21.83 23.48 -14.92
C ALA A 820 -21.81 24.96 -14.49
N ASP A 821 -22.91 25.67 -14.73
CA ASP A 821 -23.10 27.11 -14.48
C ASP A 821 -24.38 27.35 -13.65
N GLY A 822 -24.54 26.58 -12.58
CA GLY A 822 -25.73 26.65 -11.72
C GLY A 822 -26.84 25.68 -12.11
N LEU A 823 -28.03 25.93 -11.54
CA LEU A 823 -29.28 25.25 -11.87
C LEU A 823 -30.23 26.24 -12.53
N PHE A 824 -30.95 25.81 -13.56
CA PHE A 824 -32.01 26.63 -14.16
C PHE A 824 -33.09 26.95 -13.13
N GLN A 825 -33.50 28.20 -13.01
CA GLN A 825 -34.51 28.61 -12.02
C GLN A 825 -35.91 28.74 -12.60
N SER A 826 -36.04 28.90 -13.92
CA SER A 826 -37.33 29.11 -14.59
C SER A 826 -37.34 28.66 -16.04
N GLU A 827 -38.54 28.45 -16.59
CA GLU A 827 -38.73 28.15 -18.03
C GLU A 827 -38.27 29.31 -18.94
N GLU A 828 -38.39 30.56 -18.47
CA GLU A 828 -37.92 31.73 -19.21
C GLU A 828 -36.39 31.74 -19.36
N GLU A 829 -35.67 31.31 -18.32
CA GLU A 829 -34.22 31.17 -18.38
C GLU A 829 -33.80 30.10 -19.40
N ILE A 830 -34.52 28.97 -19.43
CA ILE A 830 -34.29 27.87 -20.37
C ILE A 830 -34.54 28.32 -21.80
N ALA A 831 -35.63 29.04 -22.06
CA ALA A 831 -36.00 29.53 -23.39
C ALA A 831 -34.96 30.49 -24.01
N HIS A 832 -34.16 31.17 -23.18
CA HIS A 832 -33.11 32.10 -23.60
C HIS A 832 -31.68 31.55 -23.45
N SER A 833 -31.52 30.26 -23.17
CA SER A 833 -30.21 29.61 -22.97
C SER A 833 -29.95 28.49 -23.99
N ALA A 834 -28.67 28.20 -24.24
CA ALA A 834 -28.30 26.95 -24.91
C ALA A 834 -28.59 25.76 -23.99
N VAL A 835 -29.22 24.71 -24.52
CA VAL A 835 -29.61 23.52 -23.75
C VAL A 835 -29.03 22.24 -24.36
N PHE A 836 -28.86 21.22 -23.53
CA PHE A 836 -28.45 19.89 -23.95
C PHE A 836 -29.60 18.90 -23.75
N GLY A 837 -30.36 18.62 -24.81
CA GLY A 837 -31.56 17.78 -24.70
C GLY A 837 -32.69 18.41 -23.86
N PRO A 838 -33.74 17.63 -23.53
CA PRO A 838 -34.86 18.10 -22.72
C PRO A 838 -34.41 18.58 -21.33
N THR A 839 -34.78 19.81 -20.97
CA THR A 839 -34.30 20.52 -19.76
C THR A 839 -35.50 21.15 -19.04
N LEU A 840 -35.51 21.10 -17.70
CA LEU A 840 -36.52 21.70 -16.83
C LEU A 840 -35.89 22.57 -15.72
N PRO A 841 -36.67 23.43 -15.03
CA PRO A 841 -36.21 24.12 -13.85
C PRO A 841 -35.66 23.14 -12.79
N GLY A 842 -34.52 23.48 -12.22
CA GLY A 842 -33.72 22.68 -11.30
C GLY A 842 -32.70 21.76 -11.99
N ASP A 843 -32.74 21.61 -13.31
CA ASP A 843 -31.69 20.90 -14.05
C ASP A 843 -30.39 21.71 -14.11
N ILE A 844 -29.27 21.01 -14.27
CA ILE A 844 -27.94 21.64 -14.35
C ILE A 844 -27.86 22.48 -15.63
N LYS A 845 -27.51 23.75 -15.46
CA LYS A 845 -27.19 24.66 -16.56
C LYS A 845 -25.76 24.40 -17.03
N LEU A 846 -25.58 24.21 -18.33
CA LEU A 846 -24.27 23.96 -18.92
C LEU A 846 -23.79 25.19 -19.68
N LYS A 847 -22.49 25.46 -19.57
CA LYS A 847 -21.86 26.57 -20.29
C LYS A 847 -21.60 26.18 -21.74
N ASP A 848 -22.10 27.00 -22.66
CA ASP A 848 -21.68 27.00 -24.08
C ASP A 848 -20.24 27.52 -24.17
N ILE A 849 -19.32 26.66 -24.59
CA ILE A 849 -17.89 26.94 -24.58
C ILE A 849 -17.47 27.74 -25.82
N ASN A 850 -18.08 27.48 -26.97
CA ASN A 850 -17.71 28.10 -28.24
C ASN A 850 -18.61 29.30 -28.60
N GLY A 851 -19.74 29.49 -27.89
CA GLY A 851 -20.67 30.59 -28.06
C GLY A 851 -21.55 30.48 -29.31
N ASP A 852 -21.75 29.27 -29.86
CA ASP A 852 -22.56 29.04 -31.05
C ASP A 852 -24.06 28.87 -30.78
N GLY A 853 -24.46 28.96 -29.50
CA GLY A 853 -25.83 28.82 -29.02
C GLY A 853 -26.28 27.37 -28.85
N LYS A 854 -25.38 26.39 -28.92
CA LYS A 854 -25.67 24.96 -28.78
C LYS A 854 -24.68 24.29 -27.82
N ILE A 855 -25.15 23.27 -27.12
CA ILE A 855 -24.29 22.39 -26.32
C ILE A 855 -24.13 21.06 -27.06
N THR A 856 -22.89 20.63 -27.28
CA THR A 856 -22.56 19.37 -27.98
C THR A 856 -21.38 18.65 -27.33
N TRP A 857 -21.33 17.32 -27.46
CA TRP A 857 -20.17 16.52 -27.03
C TRP A 857 -18.85 16.97 -27.69
N ASP A 858 -18.93 17.34 -28.96
CA ASP A 858 -17.76 17.63 -29.78
C ASP A 858 -17.19 19.03 -29.56
N GLN A 859 -17.98 20.01 -29.13
CA GLN A 859 -17.51 21.38 -28.94
C GLN A 859 -17.36 21.77 -27.46
N ASP A 860 -18.16 21.19 -26.55
CA ASP A 860 -18.30 21.72 -25.18
C ASP A 860 -17.76 20.82 -24.06
N MET A 861 -17.24 19.64 -24.41
CA MET A 861 -16.53 18.77 -23.46
C MET A 861 -15.10 19.25 -23.23
N VAL A 862 -14.82 19.78 -22.04
CA VAL A 862 -13.53 20.35 -21.65
C VAL A 862 -12.97 19.71 -20.37
N PRO A 863 -11.73 19.99 -19.97
CA PRO A 863 -11.24 19.56 -18.67
C PRO A 863 -12.04 20.25 -17.54
N ILE A 864 -12.67 19.45 -16.66
CA ILE A 864 -13.53 19.92 -15.57
C ILE A 864 -12.97 19.63 -14.17
N GLY A 865 -11.85 18.93 -14.08
CA GLY A 865 -11.21 18.60 -12.80
C GLY A 865 -9.86 17.92 -12.94
N ARG A 866 -9.15 17.82 -11.83
CA ARG A 866 -7.90 17.08 -11.65
C ARG A 866 -8.17 15.58 -11.62
N SER A 867 -7.09 14.81 -11.62
CA SER A 867 -7.17 13.36 -11.41
C SER A 867 -7.63 13.02 -9.99
N ASN A 868 -8.10 11.79 -9.79
CA ASN A 868 -8.41 11.20 -8.48
C ASN A 868 -7.17 10.83 -7.65
N THR A 869 -5.97 11.17 -8.14
CA THR A 869 -4.67 10.92 -7.51
C THR A 869 -4.10 12.25 -6.99
N PRO A 870 -3.82 12.38 -5.68
CA PRO A 870 -3.21 13.58 -5.09
C PRO A 870 -1.94 14.05 -5.78
N GLU A 871 -1.85 15.35 -6.09
CA GLU A 871 -0.57 15.97 -6.46
C GLU A 871 0.24 16.37 -5.22
N MET A 872 -0.39 16.50 -4.05
CA MET A 872 0.27 16.88 -2.80
C MET A 872 -0.06 15.91 -1.68
N MET A 873 0.97 15.44 -0.98
CA MET A 873 0.88 14.60 0.21
C MET A 873 1.68 15.24 1.34
N PHE A 874 1.13 15.25 2.55
CA PHE A 874 1.82 15.75 3.72
C PHE A 874 1.51 14.91 4.96
N GLY A 875 2.42 14.93 5.92
CA GLY A 875 2.24 14.23 7.18
C GLY A 875 2.98 14.91 8.32
N LEU A 876 2.41 14.80 9.52
CA LEU A 876 2.99 15.29 10.76
C LEU A 876 3.02 14.14 11.76
N ASN A 877 4.23 13.71 12.12
CA ASN A 877 4.48 12.71 13.14
C ASN A 877 4.91 13.40 14.44
N LEU A 878 4.17 13.17 15.52
CA LEU A 878 4.48 13.65 16.86
C LEU A 878 4.78 12.45 17.75
N GLY A 879 5.94 12.45 18.39
CA GLY A 879 6.34 11.43 19.35
C GLY A 879 6.71 12.05 20.69
N ALA A 880 6.38 11.39 21.79
CA ALA A 880 6.81 11.79 23.12
C ALA A 880 7.10 10.57 24.00
N GLU A 881 8.06 10.69 24.90
CA GLU A 881 8.43 9.65 25.87
C GLU A 881 8.62 10.28 27.25
N TRP A 882 8.05 9.66 28.29
CA TRP A 882 8.16 10.14 29.67
C TRP A 882 8.02 9.00 30.67
N LYS A 883 9.08 8.71 31.44
CA LYS A 883 9.06 7.74 32.56
C LYS A 883 8.38 6.39 32.25
N GLY A 884 8.63 5.85 31.06
CA GLY A 884 8.07 4.58 30.60
C GLY A 884 6.76 4.71 29.81
N PHE A 885 6.10 5.86 29.84
CA PHE A 885 5.05 6.20 28.87
C PHE A 885 5.68 6.58 27.53
N ASP A 886 5.04 6.13 26.45
CA ASP A 886 5.36 6.54 25.10
C ASP A 886 4.08 6.92 24.35
N PHE A 887 4.14 7.99 23.58
CA PHE A 887 3.03 8.53 22.81
C PHE A 887 3.49 8.74 21.37
N ASN A 888 2.68 8.33 20.41
CA ASN A 888 2.92 8.58 18.99
C ASN A 888 1.62 8.96 18.28
N MET A 889 1.70 9.92 17.37
CA MET A 889 0.57 10.39 16.59
C MET A 889 1.01 10.73 15.17
N LEU A 890 0.22 10.30 14.18
CA LEU A 890 0.42 10.62 12.78
C LEU A 890 -0.85 11.28 12.22
N LEU A 891 -0.70 12.53 11.83
CA LEU A 891 -1.64 13.20 10.93
C LEU A 891 -1.15 13.02 9.49
N GLN A 892 -2.04 12.63 8.60
CA GLN A 892 -1.76 12.51 7.17
C GLN A 892 -2.77 13.34 6.39
N GLY A 893 -2.33 14.07 5.37
CA GLY A 893 -3.23 14.77 4.47
C GLY A 893 -2.83 14.62 3.01
N ALA A 894 -3.80 14.92 2.15
CA ALA A 894 -3.65 14.91 0.70
C ALA A 894 -4.42 16.10 0.14
N ALA A 895 -3.90 16.72 -0.92
CA ALA A 895 -4.51 17.88 -1.54
C ALA A 895 -4.25 17.93 -3.06
N LEU A 896 -4.93 18.87 -3.73
CA LEU A 896 -4.80 19.12 -5.17
C LEU A 896 -5.24 17.90 -6.03
N PHE A 897 -6.37 17.31 -5.68
CA PHE A 897 -7.04 16.28 -6.48
C PHE A 897 -8.54 16.40 -6.32
N ASP A 898 -9.27 15.85 -7.28
CA ASP A 898 -10.72 15.93 -7.28
C ASP A 898 -11.31 14.51 -7.30
N VAL A 899 -12.51 14.36 -6.76
CA VAL A 899 -13.28 13.11 -6.78
C VAL A 899 -14.53 13.34 -7.61
N ASN A 900 -14.75 12.47 -8.59
CA ASN A 900 -15.99 12.43 -9.34
C ASN A 900 -16.98 11.48 -8.65
N LEU A 901 -18.13 12.01 -8.24
CA LEU A 901 -19.19 11.24 -7.59
C LEU A 901 -20.01 10.40 -8.59
N CYS A 902 -19.97 10.75 -9.88
CA CYS A 902 -20.49 9.90 -10.95
C CYS A 902 -19.48 8.79 -11.26
N GLY A 903 -19.95 7.56 -11.47
CA GLY A 903 -19.09 6.41 -11.72
C GLY A 903 -18.39 6.55 -13.06
N LEU A 904 -17.05 6.48 -13.07
CA LEU A 904 -16.25 6.50 -14.30
C LEU A 904 -15.72 5.10 -14.63
N TYR A 905 -16.30 4.46 -15.64
CA TYR A 905 -15.85 3.15 -16.11
C TYR A 905 -14.58 3.24 -16.95
N SER A 906 -13.81 2.15 -17.01
CA SER A 906 -12.59 2.05 -17.82
C SER A 906 -12.84 2.22 -19.33
N SER A 907 -14.07 2.00 -19.78
CA SER A 907 -14.51 2.29 -21.15
C SER A 907 -14.64 3.78 -21.47
N GLY A 908 -14.48 4.66 -20.47
CA GLY A 908 -14.73 6.11 -20.60
C GLY A 908 -16.20 6.50 -20.41
N ILE A 909 -17.10 5.52 -20.25
CA ILE A 909 -18.51 5.76 -19.94
C ILE A 909 -18.62 6.30 -18.51
N ARG A 910 -19.41 7.36 -18.33
CA ARG A 910 -19.85 7.80 -17.00
C ARG A 910 -21.29 7.45 -16.76
N ASP A 911 -21.58 7.10 -15.52
CA ASP A 911 -22.94 6.84 -15.08
C ASP A 911 -23.26 7.46 -13.74
N ASP A 912 -24.56 7.64 -13.49
CA ASP A 912 -25.05 8.05 -12.19
C ASP A 912 -24.75 6.98 -11.14
N THR A 913 -24.66 7.41 -9.89
CA THR A 913 -24.54 6.54 -8.74
C THR A 913 -25.67 6.80 -7.76
N PHE A 914 -25.79 5.95 -6.74
CA PHE A 914 -26.69 6.15 -5.61
C PHE A 914 -26.44 7.46 -4.84
N TYR A 915 -25.30 8.11 -5.10
CA TYR A 915 -24.88 9.36 -4.45
C TYR A 915 -25.11 10.61 -5.32
N THR A 916 -25.42 10.44 -6.61
CA THR A 916 -25.62 11.55 -7.54
C THR A 916 -27.02 11.63 -8.13
N ARG A 917 -27.81 10.55 -8.01
CA ARG A 917 -29.17 10.51 -8.50
C ARG A 917 -30.13 9.91 -7.47
N PRO A 918 -31.19 10.65 -7.06
CA PRO A 918 -32.26 10.08 -6.25
C PRO A 918 -32.90 8.88 -6.93
N PHE A 919 -33.22 7.87 -6.14
CA PHE A 919 -33.93 6.65 -6.55
C PHE A 919 -33.28 5.95 -7.74
N TYR A 920 -31.95 5.98 -7.81
CA TYR A 920 -31.18 5.35 -8.88
C TYR A 920 -31.56 3.87 -9.01
N ALA A 921 -32.12 3.51 -10.17
CA ALA A 921 -32.68 2.19 -10.46
C ALA A 921 -33.70 1.69 -9.39
N ASP A 922 -34.59 2.58 -8.93
CA ASP A 922 -35.52 2.38 -7.82
C ASP A 922 -34.85 2.10 -6.46
N GLY A 923 -33.52 2.14 -6.38
CA GLY A 923 -32.78 1.86 -5.14
C GLY A 923 -33.02 2.90 -4.05
N ASN A 924 -32.55 2.58 -2.85
CA ASN A 924 -32.58 3.50 -1.72
C ASN A 924 -31.68 4.72 -1.99
N THR A 925 -32.02 5.85 -1.36
CA THR A 925 -31.37 7.15 -1.57
C THR A 925 -30.81 7.69 -0.26
N PRO A 926 -29.66 8.39 -0.27
CA PRO A 926 -29.19 9.14 0.89
C PRO A 926 -30.09 10.34 1.24
N TYR A 927 -30.29 10.63 2.53
CA TYR A 927 -31.08 11.80 2.97
C TYR A 927 -30.59 13.11 2.37
N TYR A 928 -29.26 13.33 2.38
CA TYR A 928 -28.67 14.59 1.92
C TYR A 928 -29.08 14.94 0.48
N LEU A 929 -29.28 13.92 -0.36
CA LEU A 929 -29.54 14.12 -1.79
C LEU A 929 -30.97 14.59 -2.02
N VAL A 930 -31.96 14.05 -1.30
CA VAL A 930 -33.37 14.45 -1.44
C VAL A 930 -33.68 15.75 -0.69
N GLU A 931 -33.10 15.94 0.49
CA GLU A 931 -33.29 17.16 1.29
C GLU A 931 -32.70 18.37 0.58
N GLY A 932 -31.48 18.24 0.06
CA GLY A 932 -30.75 19.29 -0.63
C GLY A 932 -31.08 19.47 -2.13
N ALA A 933 -32.02 18.70 -2.69
CA ALA A 933 -32.43 18.80 -4.09
C ALA A 933 -33.27 20.05 -4.37
N TRP A 934 -33.19 20.54 -5.60
CA TRP A 934 -33.99 21.67 -6.07
C TRP A 934 -35.46 21.29 -6.15
N ARG A 935 -36.30 22.20 -5.64
CA ARG A 935 -37.75 22.13 -5.71
C ARG A 935 -38.30 23.56 -5.81
N PRO A 936 -39.54 23.74 -6.28
CA PRO A 936 -40.17 25.08 -6.30
C PRO A 936 -40.25 25.75 -4.91
N ASP A 937 -40.31 24.95 -3.84
CA ASP A 937 -40.29 25.41 -2.44
C ASP A 937 -38.87 25.51 -1.84
N HIS A 938 -37.83 25.17 -2.60
CA HIS A 938 -36.43 25.13 -2.19
C HIS A 938 -35.52 25.38 -3.40
N THR A 939 -35.44 26.64 -3.84
CA THR A 939 -34.71 27.05 -5.05
C THR A 939 -33.21 27.29 -4.82
N ASP A 940 -32.81 27.62 -3.58
CA ASP A 940 -31.42 27.65 -3.10
C ASP A 940 -30.95 26.23 -2.74
N ALA A 941 -30.85 25.37 -3.74
CA ALA A 941 -30.57 23.95 -3.58
C ALA A 941 -29.15 23.57 -3.99
N LYS A 942 -28.55 22.63 -3.24
CA LYS A 942 -27.21 22.09 -3.48
C LYS A 942 -27.20 21.02 -4.58
N TYR A 943 -28.30 20.30 -4.77
CA TYR A 943 -28.42 19.22 -5.75
C TYR A 943 -29.46 19.56 -6.83
N PRO A 944 -29.34 18.95 -8.02
CA PRO A 944 -30.31 19.16 -9.10
C PRO A 944 -31.74 18.79 -8.69
N ARG A 945 -32.70 19.11 -9.56
CA ARG A 945 -34.13 18.82 -9.39
C ARG A 945 -34.37 17.44 -8.81
N LEU A 946 -35.23 17.37 -7.78
CA LEU A 946 -35.74 16.10 -7.28
C LEU A 946 -36.64 15.44 -8.36
N GLY A 947 -36.26 14.25 -8.81
CA GLY A 947 -36.99 13.46 -9.79
C GLY A 947 -36.55 11.99 -9.78
N ILE A 948 -37.33 11.13 -10.41
CA ILE A 948 -37.04 9.69 -10.60
C ILE A 948 -36.49 9.38 -12.00
N ASP A 949 -36.85 10.23 -12.97
CA ASP A 949 -36.48 10.04 -14.36
C ASP A 949 -34.99 10.34 -14.62
N SER A 950 -34.36 9.48 -15.41
CA SER A 950 -32.98 9.74 -15.86
C SER A 950 -33.00 10.87 -16.88
N ARG A 951 -32.43 12.02 -16.52
CA ARG A 951 -32.26 13.15 -17.45
C ARG A 951 -30.95 12.98 -18.22
N SER A 952 -31.00 13.07 -19.54
CA SER A 952 -29.82 12.95 -20.43
C SER A 952 -29.13 14.30 -20.68
N ASN A 953 -29.47 15.33 -19.90
CA ASN A 953 -29.04 16.72 -20.08
C ASN A 953 -27.56 17.01 -19.76
N GLY A 954 -26.71 15.99 -19.83
CA GLY A 954 -25.27 16.11 -19.61
C GLY A 954 -24.87 16.22 -18.13
N GLY A 955 -25.83 16.22 -17.19
CA GLY A 955 -25.58 16.39 -15.76
C GLY A 955 -24.51 15.46 -15.18
N LYS A 956 -24.56 14.16 -15.47
CA LYS A 956 -23.58 13.16 -15.00
C LYS A 956 -22.17 13.27 -15.61
N PHE A 957 -22.03 14.08 -16.65
CA PHE A 957 -20.77 14.40 -17.29
C PHE A 957 -20.30 15.81 -16.93
N SER A 958 -20.93 16.49 -15.98
CA SER A 958 -20.62 17.88 -15.69
C SER A 958 -19.63 18.06 -14.52
N SER A 959 -19.06 19.27 -14.40
CA SER A 959 -18.25 19.69 -13.26
C SER A 959 -19.02 19.73 -11.94
N TRP A 960 -20.36 19.67 -11.95
CA TRP A 960 -21.20 19.67 -10.73
C TRP A 960 -20.86 18.54 -9.77
N TRP A 961 -20.54 17.36 -10.31
CA TRP A 961 -20.25 16.15 -9.53
C TRP A 961 -18.75 15.92 -9.29
N VAL A 962 -17.92 16.91 -9.64
CA VAL A 962 -16.47 16.90 -9.38
C VAL A 962 -16.20 17.76 -8.15
N VAL A 963 -15.83 17.11 -7.05
CA VAL A 963 -15.65 17.74 -5.74
C VAL A 963 -14.18 17.70 -5.34
N ASP A 964 -13.71 18.72 -4.62
CA ASP A 964 -12.35 18.73 -4.05
C ASP A 964 -12.16 17.55 -3.08
N GLY A 965 -11.17 16.72 -3.38
CA GLY A 965 -10.84 15.54 -2.58
C GLY A 965 -9.95 15.84 -1.37
N SER A 966 -9.49 17.08 -1.20
CA SER A 966 -8.52 17.43 -0.16
C SER A 966 -8.98 17.05 1.24
N TYR A 967 -8.07 16.47 2.03
CA TYR A 967 -8.38 16.00 3.38
C TYR A 967 -7.18 16.00 4.34
N VAL A 968 -7.48 15.96 5.64
CA VAL A 968 -6.55 15.65 6.74
C VAL A 968 -7.17 14.57 7.63
N ARG A 969 -6.43 13.49 7.89
CA ARG A 969 -6.87 12.34 8.67
C ARG A 969 -5.93 12.08 9.84
N LEU A 970 -6.50 11.78 11.01
CA LEU A 970 -5.76 11.17 12.12
C LEU A 970 -5.51 9.69 11.78
N LYS A 971 -4.38 9.45 11.11
CA LYS A 971 -4.05 8.15 10.53
C LYS A 971 -3.73 7.12 11.60
N SER A 972 -2.94 7.50 12.60
CA SER A 972 -2.66 6.67 13.78
C SER A 972 -2.41 7.49 15.03
N ILE A 973 -2.83 6.97 16.18
CA ILE A 973 -2.46 7.47 17.50
C ILE A 973 -2.18 6.27 18.41
N GLN A 974 -1.19 6.36 19.28
CA GLN A 974 -0.83 5.29 20.21
C GLN A 974 -0.37 5.88 21.53
N LEU A 975 -0.79 5.24 22.62
CA LEU A 975 -0.25 5.44 23.96
C LEU A 975 0.21 4.09 24.52
N GLY A 976 1.48 3.99 24.88
CA GLY A 976 2.11 2.83 25.46
C GLY A 976 2.64 3.09 26.86
N TYR A 977 2.76 2.01 27.65
CA TYR A 977 3.47 2.02 28.91
C TYR A 977 4.37 0.79 29.03
N THR A 978 5.66 1.04 29.23
CA THR A 978 6.67 0.01 29.48
C THR A 978 6.90 -0.13 30.98
N ILE A 979 6.65 -1.32 31.51
CA ILE A 979 6.83 -1.62 32.93
C ILE A 979 8.32 -1.44 33.29
N PRO A 980 8.66 -0.67 34.35
CA PRO A 980 10.05 -0.46 34.72
C PRO A 980 10.78 -1.77 35.04
N LYS A 981 12.05 -1.87 34.60
CA LYS A 981 12.88 -3.09 34.69
C LYS A 981 12.95 -3.71 36.09
N LYS A 982 12.85 -2.90 37.15
CA LYS A 982 12.84 -3.36 38.54
C LYS A 982 11.70 -4.35 38.83
N TRP A 983 10.56 -4.18 38.16
CA TRP A 983 9.38 -5.03 38.32
C TRP A 983 9.37 -6.16 37.29
N SER A 984 9.67 -5.87 36.02
CA SER A 984 9.67 -6.89 34.96
C SER A 984 10.70 -8.00 35.23
N LYS A 985 11.92 -7.65 35.67
CA LYS A 985 12.97 -8.63 35.98
C LYS A 985 12.60 -9.54 37.16
N LYS A 986 11.90 -9.01 38.18
CA LYS A 986 11.42 -9.83 39.30
C LYS A 986 10.41 -10.88 38.86
N ALA A 987 9.65 -10.59 37.80
CA ALA A 987 8.69 -11.51 37.19
C ALA A 987 9.31 -12.41 36.11
N GLY A 988 10.63 -12.34 35.86
CA GLY A 988 11.33 -13.18 34.88
C GLY A 988 11.31 -12.64 33.45
N PHE A 989 10.93 -11.38 33.23
CA PHE A 989 10.85 -10.77 31.90
C PHE A 989 11.88 -9.67 31.70
N GLU A 990 12.48 -9.60 30.50
CA GLU A 990 13.38 -8.51 30.12
C GLU A 990 12.61 -7.21 29.86
N ARG A 991 11.46 -7.29 29.19
CA ARG A 991 10.59 -6.14 28.91
C ARG A 991 9.12 -6.56 28.84
N ILE A 992 8.25 -5.74 29.41
CA ILE A 992 6.79 -5.83 29.22
C ILE A 992 6.29 -4.44 28.86
N ARG A 993 5.58 -4.33 27.73
CA ARG A 993 4.92 -3.09 27.29
C ARG A 993 3.48 -3.39 26.89
N ALA A 994 2.54 -2.65 27.45
CA ALA A 994 1.15 -2.63 27.00
C ALA A 994 0.87 -1.32 26.25
N TYR A 995 -0.04 -1.34 25.28
CA TYR A 995 -0.41 -0.15 24.55
C TYR A 995 -1.86 -0.19 24.07
N VAL A 996 -2.40 1.00 23.83
CA VAL A 996 -3.65 1.22 23.10
C VAL A 996 -3.33 2.06 21.87
N ALA A 997 -3.85 1.68 20.71
CA ALA A 997 -3.70 2.42 19.47
C ALA A 997 -5.05 2.61 18.78
N GLY A 998 -5.16 3.68 17.99
CA GLY A 998 -6.31 3.95 17.13
C GLY A 998 -5.86 4.26 15.71
N GLY A 999 -6.60 3.79 14.72
CA GLY A 999 -6.33 4.01 13.30
C GLY A 999 -7.54 4.64 12.59
N ASN A 1000 -7.27 5.59 11.69
CA ASN A 1000 -8.31 6.33 10.92
C ASN A 1000 -9.46 6.87 11.82
N LEU A 1001 -9.15 7.45 12.98
CA LEU A 1001 -10.16 7.79 13.99
C LEU A 1001 -11.10 8.92 13.54
N PHE A 1002 -10.60 9.90 12.79
CA PHE A 1002 -11.41 10.94 12.16
C PHE A 1002 -10.71 11.50 10.90
N THR A 1003 -11.50 12.03 9.98
CA THR A 1003 -11.07 12.69 8.73
C THR A 1003 -11.79 14.03 8.61
N LEU A 1004 -11.05 15.08 8.26
CA LEU A 1004 -11.58 16.38 7.85
C LEU A 1004 -11.43 16.50 6.34
N SER A 1005 -12.52 16.68 5.61
CA SER A 1005 -12.52 16.78 4.15
C SER A 1005 -13.69 17.62 3.63
N ASN A 1006 -13.57 18.09 2.38
CA ASN A 1006 -14.66 18.76 1.67
C ASN A 1006 -15.72 17.81 1.10
N LEU A 1007 -15.44 16.50 1.14
CA LEU A 1007 -16.43 15.45 0.88
C LEU A 1007 -17.21 15.18 2.16
N GLU A 1008 -18.50 15.52 2.14
CA GLU A 1008 -19.45 15.20 3.20
C GLU A 1008 -20.01 13.80 2.98
N HIS A 1009 -20.07 12.98 4.03
CA HIS A 1009 -20.69 11.64 4.07
C HIS A 1009 -20.00 10.53 3.26
N MET A 1010 -18.81 10.78 2.71
CA MET A 1010 -18.07 9.82 1.89
C MET A 1010 -16.57 9.95 2.12
N ASP A 1011 -15.84 8.83 2.06
CA ASP A 1011 -14.40 8.84 2.25
C ASP A 1011 -13.66 9.40 1.02
N PRO A 1012 -12.72 10.36 1.17
CA PRO A 1012 -11.98 10.94 0.05
C PRO A 1012 -11.08 9.94 -0.70
N GLU A 1013 -10.78 8.77 -0.12
CA GLU A 1013 -10.00 7.71 -0.76
C GLU A 1013 -10.84 6.67 -1.51
N MET A 1014 -12.17 6.86 -1.59
CA MET A 1014 -13.11 5.96 -2.28
C MET A 1014 -12.70 5.67 -3.75
N PRO A 1015 -13.10 4.51 -4.30
CA PRO A 1015 -12.85 4.18 -5.70
C PRO A 1015 -13.61 5.12 -6.66
N SER A 1016 -13.12 5.27 -7.90
CA SER A 1016 -13.75 6.12 -8.92
C SER A 1016 -15.07 5.61 -9.48
N VAL A 1017 -15.40 4.34 -9.25
CA VAL A 1017 -16.75 3.82 -9.47
C VAL A 1017 -17.28 3.43 -8.10
N ASN A 1018 -18.25 4.20 -7.62
CA ASN A 1018 -18.87 3.99 -6.32
C ASN A 1018 -20.33 3.53 -6.49
N GLN A 1019 -20.52 2.27 -6.89
CA GLN A 1019 -21.84 1.61 -6.94
C GLN A 1019 -22.01 0.60 -5.80
N GLY A 1020 -21.39 0.89 -4.65
CA GLY A 1020 -21.20 -0.05 -3.55
C GLY A 1020 -19.72 -0.46 -3.46
N TYR A 1021 -19.06 0.01 -2.41
CA TYR A 1021 -17.68 -0.34 -2.08
C TYR A 1021 -17.58 -0.68 -0.60
N TYR A 1022 -16.58 -1.47 -0.23
CA TYR A 1022 -16.29 -1.81 1.16
C TYR A 1022 -15.56 -0.63 1.83
N PRO A 1023 -16.18 0.12 2.77
CA PRO A 1023 -15.61 1.34 3.33
C PRO A 1023 -14.32 1.09 4.10
N GLN A 1024 -13.47 2.11 4.16
CA GLN A 1024 -12.30 2.13 5.03
C GLN A 1024 -12.75 2.01 6.49
N GLN A 1025 -11.96 1.29 7.29
CA GLN A 1025 -12.30 1.01 8.68
C GLN A 1025 -11.55 1.96 9.63
N ARG A 1026 -12.24 2.44 10.66
CA ARG A 1026 -11.65 2.98 11.89
C ARG A 1026 -11.33 1.81 12.82
N THR A 1027 -10.19 1.84 13.48
CA THR A 1027 -9.71 0.72 14.30
C THR A 1027 -9.31 1.16 15.70
N TYR A 1028 -9.53 0.27 16.67
CA TYR A 1028 -9.08 0.39 18.06
C TYR A 1028 -8.32 -0.87 18.44
N GLU A 1029 -7.05 -0.73 18.79
CA GLU A 1029 -6.16 -1.84 19.08
C GLU A 1029 -5.66 -1.81 20.52
N PHE A 1030 -5.66 -2.99 21.14
CA PHE A 1030 -5.11 -3.25 22.46
C PHE A 1030 -4.00 -4.28 22.31
N GLY A 1031 -2.78 -3.92 22.65
CA GLY A 1031 -1.62 -4.76 22.38
C GLY A 1031 -0.67 -4.93 23.56
N LEU A 1032 0.06 -6.05 23.52
CA LEU A 1032 1.03 -6.47 24.50
C LEU A 1032 2.32 -6.93 23.79
N ASN A 1033 3.46 -6.40 24.23
CA ASN A 1033 4.79 -6.82 23.81
C ASN A 1033 5.57 -7.33 25.04
N VAL A 1034 6.00 -8.59 24.98
CA VAL A 1034 6.77 -9.24 26.05
C VAL A 1034 8.09 -9.76 25.48
N THR A 1035 9.19 -9.49 26.18
CA THR A 1035 10.54 -9.98 25.82
C THR A 1035 11.14 -10.74 27.01
N PHE A 1036 11.71 -11.90 26.73
CA PHE A 1036 12.33 -12.82 27.68
C PHE A 1036 13.86 -12.81 27.56
#